data_AF-A0A443SQA3-F1
#
_entry.id   AF-A0A443SQA3-F1
#
_cell.length_a   1.000
_cell.length_b   1.000
_cell.length_c   1.000
_cell.angle_alpha   90.00
_cell.angle_beta   90.00
_cell.angle_gamma   90.00
#
_symmetry.space_group_name_H-M   'P 1'
#
loop_
_entity.id
_entity.type
_entity.pdbx_description
1 polymer ?
#
loop_
_entity_poly.entity_id
_entity_poly.type
_entity_poly.pdbx_seq_one_letter_code
_entity_poly.pdbx_strand_id
1 'polypeptide(L)'
;CCLGLGREYALLFASRGAAVVVNDLGGTRSGEGNSQKAADLVVDEIRRNGGKAVANYDSVEQGNKIVKTAIDNFGRIGRSLTFYASQVVTVIKSIRIVMTSSAAGVYGNFGQTNYSSAKLGALGLSNTLAVEGAKYNIHCNTIIPVAASRLTQDILPQNLFEQLKPHFVAPLVVWLCHEQCTDSGGLFEAAGGWVGKYRWQRSFGKAFNPPESLNPESVRDNWQSITNMALATHPRTIHEQMSDLINSLSGNVEVRDPQDVQLIEKPGEHSYKEDDVILYALGVGVSTKDNSLKFLYENDEFFSVLPTYAVIPSLRSLFEFGTISEVTKSLNINFDPTKLLHGEQYMELVKPIPSRGVLHSIPRVVDVLDKGSGAVIIAEVETRDEHGEQLAYNQFSIFLVGSGNFGGKRMSDKKEVKNIVTPPKRNPDFVVFEKTSEDQAALYRLCGDKNPLHIDPAFAAVGGFNKPILHGLCSLGYATRHVLRQYANDDVSKFKAVKVRFSGTIIPGETIETRMWREGNRIHFESYVQETGKAIISGAYIDLITIDDNSLARSEAVNNQFSTFELDDSEFFVSEAIFEEIGRRIAMIPDVTKTVDAVFEFNISKSNDAKRVWTVDLKSLNGSVYEGHSKSEPPSCVLTITDEDMAALAMGMLNPVEGFMNGKIKIQGNPILTQKLQVLFEKDSSDLVEARAEKAEMKEKEMKLAAAKSNAPIQMAAHSGGGGPGGAGGGDGSSGGEPCIIDSVFENWLTKRLEEMQDLIPVIKTVYQWNILKNGKIASVWTCDFKNNGGSIYRGPPKSGKADCTLTLDDMVAARIFDGKEDAMKAFMSGKLKISGNILAAQKLQQLWAEEAPKGTSIVEMSKASNAAPKASPSTTASQTDPDLERIPVTGLKGDVFFNIFKARMHEEPDFMKRLRVIFQFNILKNGKPACIWTADNKTKNETQVYREPPKGVKPDCIVTVDDEDLLKIMTGKVNPQRLFMMGKVKVKGNIMLLQKLNSLWTEYQKLGKTPELPLIVDVLINDPLKPGLKSESTVLDLIQRIVRIPELKRDAPGAFTFDITKDGKVVSSWTFELKPDNIKVFRGSAPSPKGKIILADDDFAKLVLMKLSFPESINKGVVKCEGDKNSILKLNKLFTTHTSLKPKL
;
A
#
# COMPACT_ATOMS: atom_id res chain seq x y z
N CYS A 1 47.21 10.35 6.12
CA CYS A 1 47.68 10.28 4.73
C CYS A 1 46.69 10.94 3.78
N CYS A 2 47.15 12.00 3.11
CA CYS A 2 46.49 12.95 2.20
C CYS A 2 46.06 12.35 0.86
N LEU A 3 45.65 11.06 0.84
CA LEU A 3 45.23 10.31 -0.34
C LEU A 3 43.79 9.76 -0.21
N GLY A 4 43.00 10.31 0.72
CA GLY A 4 41.63 9.88 1.02
C GLY A 4 40.79 11.02 1.65
N LEU A 5 40.08 10.74 2.74
CA LEU A 5 39.18 11.71 3.42
C LEU A 5 39.83 13.08 3.68
N GLY A 6 41.06 13.10 4.22
CA GLY A 6 41.78 14.35 4.51
C GLY A 6 42.01 15.25 3.29
N ARG A 7 42.23 14.66 2.11
CA ARG A 7 42.38 15.41 0.85
C ARG A 7 41.07 16.07 0.42
N GLU A 8 39.97 15.32 0.48
CA GLU A 8 38.65 15.83 0.09
C GLU A 8 38.19 16.96 1.03
N TYR A 9 38.51 16.87 2.33
CA TYR A 9 38.27 17.99 3.25
C TYR A 9 39.09 19.22 2.85
N ALA A 10 40.39 19.06 2.63
CA ALA A 10 41.29 20.16 2.29
C ALA A 10 40.85 20.88 1.00
N LEU A 11 40.52 20.12 -0.05
CA LEU A 11 40.02 20.67 -1.31
C LEU A 11 38.68 21.39 -1.13
N LEU A 12 37.73 20.78 -0.40
CA LEU A 12 36.41 21.37 -0.23
C LEU A 12 36.48 22.64 0.61
N PHE A 13 37.23 22.65 1.71
CA PHE A 13 37.46 23.87 2.51
C PHE A 13 38.10 24.98 1.68
N ALA A 14 39.17 24.68 0.94
CA ALA A 14 39.84 25.66 0.11
C ALA A 14 38.93 26.22 -0.99
N SER A 15 38.11 25.36 -1.63
CA SER A 15 37.14 25.78 -2.66
C SER A 15 36.06 26.73 -2.12
N ARG A 16 35.82 26.72 -0.80
CA ARG A 16 34.89 27.61 -0.10
C ARG A 16 35.59 28.81 0.55
N GLY A 17 36.84 29.07 0.17
CA GLY A 17 37.58 30.27 0.59
C GLY A 17 38.36 30.14 1.89
N ALA A 18 38.40 28.96 2.51
CA ALA A 18 39.24 28.74 3.69
C ALA A 18 40.73 28.66 3.31
N ALA A 19 41.60 29.18 4.17
CA ALA A 19 43.03 28.89 4.10
C ALA A 19 43.30 27.56 4.80
N VAL A 20 44.08 26.66 4.18
CA VAL A 20 44.21 25.27 4.64
C VAL A 20 45.67 24.90 4.93
N VAL A 21 45.92 24.30 6.09
CA VAL A 21 47.18 23.59 6.36
C VAL A 21 46.98 22.11 6.03
N VAL A 22 47.76 21.59 5.10
CA VAL A 22 47.73 20.17 4.72
C VAL A 22 48.84 19.45 5.49
N ASN A 23 48.48 18.71 6.54
CA ASN A 23 49.42 17.93 7.36
C ASN A 23 49.55 16.49 6.86
N ASP A 24 50.79 16.07 6.54
CA ASP A 24 51.13 14.66 6.28
C ASP A 24 52.56 14.35 6.69
N LEU A 25 52.73 13.38 7.59
CA LEU A 25 54.05 12.90 8.04
C LEU A 25 54.82 12.12 6.96
N GLY A 26 54.15 11.68 5.87
CA GLY A 26 54.84 11.07 4.72
C GLY A 26 55.21 9.59 4.85
N GLY A 27 54.59 8.87 5.78
CA GLY A 27 54.85 7.44 6.02
C GLY A 27 54.21 6.49 4.99
N THR A 28 54.85 5.32 4.80
CA THR A 28 54.28 4.18 4.09
C THR A 28 53.12 3.55 4.89
N ARG A 29 52.43 2.56 4.31
CA ARG A 29 51.27 1.89 4.91
C ARG A 29 51.57 1.18 6.26
N SER A 30 52.84 0.89 6.56
CA SER A 30 53.33 0.34 7.84
C SER A 30 53.82 1.40 8.82
N GLY A 31 53.79 2.69 8.46
CA GLY A 31 54.30 3.80 9.29
C GLY A 31 55.78 4.13 9.09
N GLU A 32 56.47 3.48 8.14
CA GLU A 32 57.89 3.73 7.86
C GLU A 32 58.09 4.72 6.70
N GLY A 33 59.05 5.66 6.79
CA GLY A 33 59.43 6.60 5.73
C GLY A 33 58.98 8.05 5.93
N ASN A 34 59.67 9.02 5.29
CA ASN A 34 59.48 10.48 5.43
C ASN A 34 59.22 11.16 4.06
N SER A 35 58.35 10.61 3.22
CA SER A 35 58.10 11.18 1.89
C SER A 35 57.19 12.42 1.98
N GLN A 36 57.76 13.62 1.84
CA GLN A 36 57.06 14.91 1.89
C GLN A 36 56.07 15.14 0.73
N LYS A 37 56.16 14.34 -0.35
CA LYS A 37 55.44 14.56 -1.61
C LYS A 37 53.90 14.57 -1.49
N ALA A 38 53.31 13.89 -0.51
CA ALA A 38 51.85 13.74 -0.43
C ALA A 38 51.14 15.05 -0.05
N ALA A 39 51.66 15.80 0.92
CA ALA A 39 51.10 17.09 1.32
C ALA A 39 51.31 18.14 0.22
N ASP A 40 52.49 18.15 -0.41
CA ASP A 40 52.85 19.09 -1.47
C ASP A 40 51.90 19.00 -2.67
N LEU A 41 51.59 17.78 -3.12
CA LEU A 41 50.69 17.57 -4.25
C LEU A 41 49.29 18.17 -4.01
N VAL A 42 48.75 18.03 -2.79
CA VAL A 42 47.44 18.58 -2.44
C VAL A 42 47.50 20.11 -2.32
N VAL A 43 48.59 20.65 -1.74
CA VAL A 43 48.81 22.10 -1.66
C VAL A 43 48.92 22.72 -3.05
N ASP A 44 49.67 22.10 -3.96
CA ASP A 44 49.82 22.56 -5.33
C ASP A 44 48.49 22.50 -6.09
N GLU A 45 47.69 21.46 -5.87
CA GLU A 45 46.34 21.35 -6.43
C GLU A 45 45.42 22.45 -5.91
N ILE A 46 45.41 22.71 -4.60
CA ILE A 46 44.64 23.80 -3.99
C ILE A 46 45.05 25.15 -4.59
N ARG A 47 46.35 25.43 -4.67
CA ARG A 47 46.89 26.68 -5.23
C ARG A 47 46.54 26.84 -6.70
N ARG A 48 46.63 25.76 -7.49
CA ARG A 48 46.25 25.75 -8.91
C ARG A 48 44.77 26.06 -9.11
N ASN A 49 43.92 25.65 -8.18
CA ASN A 49 42.49 25.95 -8.14
C ASN A 49 42.16 27.31 -7.50
N GLY A 50 43.16 28.17 -7.25
CA GLY A 50 42.97 29.51 -6.70
C GLY A 50 42.78 29.58 -5.18
N GLY A 51 42.95 28.47 -4.46
CA GLY A 51 42.85 28.41 -3.00
C GLY A 51 44.17 28.74 -2.29
N LYS A 52 44.10 28.93 -0.96
CA LYS A 52 45.27 29.22 -0.11
C LYS A 52 45.63 28.00 0.72
N ALA A 53 46.83 27.45 0.54
CA ALA A 53 47.30 26.34 1.35
C ALA A 53 48.82 26.33 1.60
N VAL A 54 49.22 25.66 2.69
CA VAL A 54 50.61 25.38 3.08
C VAL A 54 50.73 23.93 3.57
N ALA A 55 51.86 23.28 3.26
CA ALA A 55 52.15 21.93 3.73
C ALA A 55 52.74 21.96 5.15
N ASN A 56 52.44 20.92 5.93
CA ASN A 56 53.11 20.64 7.20
C ASN A 56 53.46 19.14 7.26
N TYR A 57 54.63 18.81 7.80
CA TYR A 57 55.15 17.44 7.85
C TYR A 57 55.43 16.94 9.27
N ASP A 58 54.99 17.69 10.28
CA ASP A 58 55.19 17.30 11.68
C ASP A 58 54.27 16.14 12.05
N SER A 59 54.74 15.29 12.98
CA SER A 59 53.90 14.26 13.59
C SER A 59 52.78 14.93 14.38
N VAL A 60 51.61 14.30 14.41
CA VAL A 60 50.46 14.78 15.19
C VAL A 60 50.75 14.81 16.69
N GLU A 61 51.68 13.98 17.17
CA GLU A 61 52.25 14.04 18.54
C GLU A 61 52.87 15.40 18.89
N GLN A 62 53.25 16.17 17.86
CA GLN A 62 53.83 17.52 17.98
C GLN A 62 52.81 18.57 17.48
N GLY A 63 51.54 18.44 17.88
CA GLY A 63 50.44 19.28 17.41
C GLY A 63 50.67 20.79 17.54
N ASN A 64 51.45 21.22 18.53
CA ASN A 64 51.86 22.63 18.67
C ASN A 64 52.63 23.17 17.45
N LYS A 65 53.40 22.34 16.75
CA LYS A 65 54.13 22.73 15.54
C LYS A 65 53.21 22.89 14.33
N ILE A 66 52.22 22.00 14.18
CA ILE A 66 51.21 22.05 13.12
C ILE A 66 50.45 23.39 13.18
N VAL A 67 50.13 23.81 14.40
CA VAL A 67 49.39 25.04 14.65
C VAL A 67 50.25 26.25 14.41
N LYS A 68 51.49 26.19 14.90
CA LYS A 68 52.46 27.23 14.64
C LYS A 68 52.60 27.45 13.12
N THR A 69 52.60 26.39 12.30
CA THR A 69 52.56 26.54 10.83
C THR A 69 51.33 27.31 10.35
N ALA A 70 50.14 27.04 10.89
CA ALA A 70 48.93 27.80 10.55
C ALA A 70 49.05 29.29 10.92
N ILE A 71 49.54 29.57 12.13
CA ILE A 71 49.71 30.93 12.66
C ILE A 71 50.77 31.70 11.85
N ASP A 72 51.92 31.09 11.60
CA ASP A 72 53.04 31.71 10.90
C ASP A 72 52.68 32.08 9.44
N ASN A 73 51.80 31.31 8.79
CA ASN A 73 51.44 31.53 7.38
C ASN A 73 50.17 32.36 7.18
N PHE A 74 49.20 32.28 8.08
CA PHE A 74 47.88 32.90 7.90
C PHE A 74 47.54 33.94 8.98
N GLY A 75 48.46 34.21 9.91
CA GLY A 75 48.29 35.21 10.96
C GLY A 75 47.50 34.68 12.16
N ARG A 76 46.50 35.44 12.63
CA ARG A 76 45.58 34.92 13.67
C ARG A 76 44.70 33.83 13.05
N ILE A 77 44.46 32.74 13.78
CA ILE A 77 43.47 31.74 13.38
C ILE A 77 42.09 32.40 13.52
N GLY A 78 41.53 32.92 12.44
CA GLY A 78 40.30 33.70 12.48
C GLY A 78 39.73 33.98 11.12
N ARG A 79 38.87 33.08 10.62
CA ARG A 79 37.50 33.35 10.12
C ARG A 79 36.81 32.11 9.54
N SER A 80 37.54 31.04 9.24
CA SER A 80 37.04 29.67 9.08
C SER A 80 38.26 28.81 8.79
N LEU A 81 38.71 28.01 9.75
CA LEU A 81 39.76 27.03 9.54
C LEU A 81 39.30 25.72 10.16
N THR A 82 39.16 24.71 9.32
CA THR A 82 38.81 23.37 9.76
C THR A 82 40.07 22.54 9.86
N PHE A 83 40.36 22.11 11.08
CA PHE A 83 41.35 21.08 11.33
C PHE A 83 40.67 19.71 11.35
N TYR A 84 41.15 18.82 10.50
CA TYR A 84 40.97 17.39 10.68
C TYR A 84 42.23 16.91 11.40
N ALA A 85 42.12 16.53 12.67
CA ALA A 85 43.31 16.15 13.40
C ALA A 85 43.11 14.86 14.16
N SER A 86 44.05 13.95 13.96
CA SER A 86 44.54 13.11 15.04
C SER A 86 45.43 13.89 16.04
N GLN A 87 45.32 15.24 16.18
CA GLN A 87 45.66 16.06 17.37
C GLN A 87 45.49 17.60 17.18
N VAL A 88 44.65 18.19 18.05
CA VAL A 88 44.55 19.56 18.64
C VAL A 88 44.93 20.84 17.83
N VAL A 89 44.08 21.91 17.91
CA VAL A 89 44.38 23.29 18.44
C VAL A 89 43.56 24.49 17.83
N THR A 90 43.54 25.55 18.66
CA THR A 90 42.91 26.88 18.88
C THR A 90 43.36 28.13 18.06
N VAL A 91 42.45 29.10 17.80
CA VAL A 91 42.48 30.62 18.01
C VAL A 91 41.24 31.27 17.27
N ILE A 92 40.92 32.57 17.34
CA ILE A 92 39.99 33.31 18.24
C ILE A 92 38.79 33.91 17.45
N LYS A 93 37.58 33.35 17.63
CA LYS A 93 36.21 33.96 17.68
C LYS A 93 35.15 32.86 17.76
N SER A 94 35.37 31.77 17.04
CA SER A 94 34.66 30.49 17.12
C SER A 94 35.63 29.39 16.66
N ILE A 95 35.65 28.24 17.34
CA ILE A 95 36.49 27.09 16.94
C ILE A 95 35.55 25.92 16.65
N ARG A 96 35.88 25.14 15.63
CA ARG A 96 35.16 23.92 15.27
C ARG A 96 36.14 22.78 15.15
N ILE A 97 35.91 21.73 15.92
CA ILE A 97 36.78 20.56 16.01
C ILE A 97 35.98 19.34 15.56
N VAL A 98 36.57 18.54 14.67
CA VAL A 98 35.99 17.26 14.24
C VAL A 98 36.95 16.14 14.58
N MET A 99 36.50 15.24 15.44
CA MET A 99 37.20 13.99 15.78
C MET A 99 36.74 12.87 14.84
N THR A 100 37.63 11.90 14.59
CA THR A 100 37.30 10.74 13.74
C THR A 100 37.23 9.47 14.57
N SER A 101 36.01 8.97 14.78
CA SER A 101 35.76 7.62 15.29
C SER A 101 35.60 6.63 14.13
N SER A 102 34.97 5.48 14.38
CA SER A 102 34.65 4.46 13.39
C SER A 102 33.55 3.55 13.90
N ALA A 103 32.88 2.82 13.01
CA ALA A 103 31.94 1.77 13.40
C ALA A 103 32.61 0.71 14.30
N ALA A 104 33.88 0.37 14.05
CA ALA A 104 34.66 -0.51 14.92
C ALA A 104 34.83 0.05 16.34
N GLY A 105 34.93 1.38 16.49
CA GLY A 105 34.97 2.02 17.81
C GLY A 105 33.64 1.94 18.55
N VAL A 106 32.52 2.16 17.84
CA VAL A 106 31.18 2.19 18.45
C VAL A 106 30.62 0.80 18.74
N TYR A 107 30.80 -0.15 17.81
CA TYR A 107 30.20 -1.47 17.87
C TYR A 107 31.18 -2.60 18.21
N GLY A 108 32.49 -2.31 18.14
CA GLY A 108 33.53 -3.34 18.18
C GLY A 108 33.78 -3.96 16.80
N ASN A 109 34.98 -4.48 16.59
CA ASN A 109 35.32 -5.30 15.43
C ASN A 109 36.41 -6.33 15.78
N PHE A 110 36.33 -7.52 15.17
CA PHE A 110 37.24 -8.62 15.48
C PHE A 110 38.71 -8.25 15.18
N GLY A 111 39.62 -8.57 16.10
CA GLY A 111 41.07 -8.35 15.93
C GLY A 111 41.53 -6.88 15.96
N GLN A 112 40.67 -5.94 16.36
CA GLN A 112 40.94 -4.50 16.31
C GLN A 112 40.82 -3.79 17.67
N THR A 113 41.19 -4.45 18.77
CA THR A 113 41.02 -3.88 20.14
C THR A 113 41.72 -2.54 20.33
N ASN A 114 42.98 -2.41 19.86
CA ASN A 114 43.74 -1.16 19.91
C ASN A 114 43.07 -0.04 19.11
N TYR A 115 42.65 -0.33 17.88
CA TYR A 115 41.99 0.63 16.99
C TYR A 115 40.61 1.05 17.53
N SER A 116 39.79 0.09 17.95
CA SER A 116 38.44 0.32 18.48
C SER A 116 38.49 1.16 19.76
N SER A 117 39.41 0.84 20.68
CA SER A 117 39.62 1.60 21.92
C SER A 117 40.04 3.05 21.63
N ALA A 118 41.01 3.25 20.72
CA ALA A 118 41.45 4.59 20.34
C ALA A 118 40.32 5.41 19.69
N LYS A 119 39.51 4.79 18.82
CA LYS A 119 38.41 5.47 18.11
C LYS A 119 37.23 5.83 18.99
N LEU A 120 36.87 4.96 19.94
CA LEU A 120 35.87 5.31 20.95
C LEU A 120 36.40 6.33 21.95
N GLY A 121 37.69 6.26 22.30
CA GLY A 121 38.38 7.27 23.12
C GLY A 121 38.31 8.68 22.51
N ALA A 122 38.40 8.79 21.18
CA ALA A 122 38.24 10.06 20.48
C ALA A 122 36.84 10.69 20.67
N LEU A 123 35.78 9.88 20.77
CA LEU A 123 34.44 10.35 21.11
C LEU A 123 34.38 10.87 22.55
N GLY A 124 34.95 10.14 23.51
CA GLY A 124 35.04 10.59 24.91
C GLY A 124 35.79 11.92 25.06
N LEU A 125 36.91 12.07 24.34
CA LEU A 125 37.65 13.33 24.27
C LEU A 125 36.79 14.45 23.67
N SER A 126 36.10 14.19 22.56
CA SER A 126 35.21 15.16 21.91
C SER A 126 34.11 15.65 22.85
N ASN A 127 33.46 14.75 23.58
CA ASN A 127 32.37 15.09 24.50
C ASN A 127 32.86 16.04 25.59
N THR A 128 34.05 15.81 26.14
CA THR A 128 34.63 16.65 27.19
C THR A 128 35.05 18.02 26.64
N LEU A 129 35.74 18.04 25.49
CA LEU A 129 36.15 19.29 24.84
C LEU A 129 34.96 20.16 24.40
N ALA A 130 33.85 19.54 24.00
CA ALA A 130 32.61 20.25 23.68
C ALA A 130 32.08 21.05 24.89
N VAL A 131 32.18 20.48 26.09
CA VAL A 131 31.75 21.13 27.35
C VAL A 131 32.75 22.21 27.77
N GLU A 132 34.04 21.91 27.80
CA GLU A 132 35.08 22.88 28.17
C GLU A 132 35.12 24.09 27.22
N GLY A 133 34.84 23.83 25.94
CA GLY A 133 34.86 24.79 24.85
C GLY A 133 33.61 25.67 24.72
N ALA A 134 32.47 25.26 25.29
CA ALA A 134 31.17 25.89 25.05
C ALA A 134 31.16 27.40 25.34
N LYS A 135 31.72 27.81 26.50
CA LYS A 135 31.81 29.23 26.90
C LYS A 135 32.66 30.11 25.98
N TYR A 136 33.49 29.49 25.13
CA TYR A 136 34.38 30.17 24.19
C TYR A 136 33.93 30.00 22.73
N ASN A 137 32.69 29.50 22.49
CA ASN A 137 32.18 29.17 21.17
C ASN A 137 33.09 28.18 20.42
N ILE A 138 33.62 27.19 21.16
CA ILE A 138 34.40 26.08 20.64
C ILE A 138 33.48 24.87 20.60
N HIS A 139 33.12 24.42 19.40
CA HIS A 139 32.30 23.23 19.23
C HIS A 139 33.20 22.05 18.84
N CYS A 140 32.93 20.88 19.41
CA CYS A 140 33.68 19.67 19.12
C CYS A 140 32.70 18.54 18.82
N ASN A 141 32.72 18.04 17.59
CA ASN A 141 31.88 16.93 17.14
C ASN A 141 32.74 15.74 16.70
N THR A 142 32.16 14.56 16.65
CA THR A 142 32.80 13.34 16.18
C THR A 142 32.10 12.80 14.95
N ILE A 143 32.86 12.29 13.98
CA ILE A 143 32.32 11.59 12.81
C ILE A 143 32.72 10.11 12.77
N ILE A 144 31.87 9.30 12.14
CA ILE A 144 32.07 7.92 11.74
C ILE A 144 32.06 7.90 10.21
N PRO A 145 33.21 8.02 9.55
CA PRO A 145 33.26 8.01 8.10
C PRO A 145 33.27 6.58 7.57
N VAL A 146 32.37 6.27 6.63
CA VAL A 146 32.41 5.02 5.86
C VAL A 146 32.77 5.35 4.42
N ALA A 147 34.02 5.04 4.07
CA ALA A 147 34.51 5.16 2.71
C ALA A 147 35.21 3.87 2.29
N ALA A 148 35.02 3.47 1.04
CA ALA A 148 35.69 2.32 0.46
C ALA A 148 37.21 2.54 0.46
N SER A 149 37.93 1.53 0.94
CA SER A 149 39.39 1.53 0.93
C SER A 149 39.91 0.70 -0.23
N ARG A 150 41.16 0.94 -0.67
CA ARG A 150 41.83 0.07 -1.66
C ARG A 150 41.92 -1.40 -1.23
N LEU A 151 41.77 -1.70 0.07
CA LEU A 151 41.80 -3.05 0.63
C LEU A 151 40.47 -3.79 0.54
N THR A 152 39.36 -3.07 0.40
CA THR A 152 38.00 -3.62 0.34
C THR A 152 37.49 -3.69 -1.11
N GLN A 153 38.35 -3.37 -2.09
CA GLN A 153 38.00 -3.27 -3.50
C GLN A 153 37.59 -4.62 -4.10
N ASP A 154 38.22 -5.72 -3.68
CA ASP A 154 37.91 -7.07 -4.19
C ASP A 154 36.76 -7.75 -3.43
N ILE A 155 36.24 -7.11 -2.37
CA ILE A 155 35.21 -7.67 -1.48
C ILE A 155 33.84 -7.01 -1.74
N LEU A 156 33.82 -5.71 -2.04
CA LEU A 156 32.59 -4.96 -2.25
C LEU A 156 32.15 -4.98 -3.72
N PRO A 157 30.84 -5.13 -4.01
CA PRO A 157 30.31 -4.91 -5.36
C PRO A 157 30.71 -3.53 -5.90
N GLN A 158 31.13 -3.48 -7.17
CA GLN A 158 31.72 -2.29 -7.79
C GLN A 158 30.81 -1.05 -7.70
N ASN A 159 29.49 -1.22 -7.83
CA ASN A 159 28.50 -0.15 -7.68
C ASN A 159 28.47 0.45 -6.26
N LEU A 160 28.64 -0.38 -5.23
CA LEU A 160 28.71 0.08 -3.84
C LEU A 160 30.07 0.73 -3.53
N PHE A 161 31.15 0.19 -4.10
CA PHE A 161 32.49 0.79 -4.01
C PHE A 161 32.53 2.21 -4.61
N GLU A 162 31.84 2.42 -5.75
CA GLU A 162 31.73 3.73 -6.40
C GLU A 162 30.90 4.75 -5.62
N GLN A 163 29.93 4.27 -4.82
CA GLN A 163 29.12 5.10 -3.95
C GLN A 163 29.83 5.45 -2.64
N LEU A 164 30.75 4.62 -2.13
CA LEU A 164 31.46 4.88 -0.88
C LEU A 164 32.75 5.71 -1.08
N LYS A 165 32.71 6.75 -1.91
CA LYS A 165 33.87 7.63 -2.13
C LYS A 165 34.05 8.62 -0.97
N PRO A 166 35.30 8.94 -0.55
CA PRO A 166 35.59 9.94 0.47
C PRO A 166 34.93 11.31 0.25
N HIS A 167 34.70 11.68 -1.01
CA HIS A 167 34.05 12.92 -1.41
C HIS A 167 32.66 13.09 -0.77
N PHE A 168 31.91 11.99 -0.57
CA PHE A 168 30.57 12.04 0.00
C PHE A 168 30.55 12.24 1.53
N VAL A 169 31.70 12.17 2.20
CA VAL A 169 31.83 12.47 3.63
C VAL A 169 32.19 13.95 3.86
N ALA A 170 32.90 14.56 2.92
CA ALA A 170 33.43 15.92 3.07
C ALA A 170 32.38 17.00 3.38
N PRO A 171 31.18 17.01 2.77
CA PRO A 171 30.15 18.02 3.06
C PRO A 171 29.74 18.07 4.53
N LEU A 172 29.59 16.92 5.21
CA LEU A 172 29.26 16.88 6.64
C LEU A 172 30.35 17.55 7.47
N VAL A 173 31.62 17.26 7.18
CA VAL A 173 32.76 17.86 7.91
C VAL A 173 32.79 19.37 7.69
N VAL A 174 32.52 19.84 6.46
CA VAL A 174 32.41 21.28 6.18
C VAL A 174 31.27 21.92 6.95
N TRP A 175 30.10 21.27 7.02
CA TRP A 175 28.96 21.76 7.78
C TRP A 175 29.26 21.85 9.28
N LEU A 176 29.78 20.78 9.88
CA LEU A 176 30.14 20.76 11.31
C LEU A 176 31.19 21.80 11.68
N CYS A 177 31.97 22.25 10.69
CA CYS A 177 32.94 23.32 10.85
C CYS A 177 32.50 24.69 10.35
N HIS A 178 31.25 24.82 9.91
CA HIS A 178 30.69 26.10 9.52
C HIS A 178 30.31 26.92 10.76
N GLU A 179 30.39 28.25 10.66
CA GLU A 179 30.08 29.15 11.79
C GLU A 179 28.62 29.05 12.25
N GLN A 180 27.71 28.80 11.31
CA GLN A 180 26.27 28.63 11.59
C GLN A 180 25.92 27.28 12.23
N CYS A 181 26.82 26.30 12.23
CA CYS A 181 26.55 25.02 12.86
C CYS A 181 26.62 25.17 14.39
N THR A 182 25.48 24.93 15.04
CA THR A 182 25.33 25.00 16.50
C THR A 182 25.52 23.66 17.19
N ASP A 183 25.66 22.55 16.46
CA ASP A 183 25.95 21.24 17.05
C ASP A 183 27.33 21.24 17.72
N SER A 184 27.39 20.69 18.93
CA SER A 184 28.59 20.40 19.70
C SER A 184 28.35 19.15 20.54
N GLY A 185 29.37 18.31 20.73
CA GLY A 185 29.27 17.02 21.40
C GLY A 185 28.51 15.95 20.61
N GLY A 186 28.25 16.18 19.31
CA GLY A 186 27.52 15.25 18.46
C GLY A 186 28.40 14.12 17.91
N LEU A 187 27.77 12.98 17.61
CA LEU A 187 28.36 11.86 16.88
C LEU A 187 27.58 11.64 15.58
N PHE A 188 28.24 11.73 14.44
CA PHE A 188 27.59 11.67 13.13
C PHE A 188 28.24 10.62 12.24
N GLU A 189 27.46 9.84 11.51
CA GLU A 189 27.95 8.93 10.48
C GLU A 189 27.72 9.52 9.09
N ALA A 190 28.66 9.27 8.17
CA ALA A 190 28.50 9.65 6.78
C ALA A 190 29.06 8.58 5.84
N ALA A 191 28.26 8.20 4.84
CA ALA A 191 28.56 7.14 3.89
C ALA A 191 27.79 7.38 2.58
N GLY A 192 28.46 7.45 1.43
CA GLY A 192 27.82 7.42 0.10
C GLY A 192 26.62 8.34 -0.13
N GLY A 193 26.66 9.56 0.42
CA GLY A 193 25.60 10.57 0.28
C GLY A 193 24.54 10.52 1.38
N TRP A 194 24.64 9.56 2.31
CA TRP A 194 23.83 9.48 3.51
C TRP A 194 24.57 10.04 4.72
N VAL A 195 23.83 10.71 5.62
CA VAL A 195 24.31 11.25 6.88
C VAL A 195 23.31 10.90 7.99
N GLY A 196 23.80 10.43 9.13
CA GLY A 196 22.98 10.13 10.32
C GLY A 196 23.63 10.60 11.62
N LYS A 197 22.82 10.85 12.66
CA LYS A 197 23.29 11.24 14.00
C LYS A 197 23.08 10.08 14.99
N TYR A 198 24.10 9.80 15.79
CA TYR A 198 24.08 8.81 16.86
C TYR A 198 23.82 9.50 18.20
N ARG A 199 23.18 8.77 19.12
CA ARG A 199 23.04 9.18 20.52
C ARG A 199 23.09 7.96 21.44
N TRP A 200 23.65 8.14 22.65
CA TRP A 200 23.61 7.12 23.69
C TRP A 200 22.25 7.11 24.38
N GLN A 201 21.72 5.92 24.65
CA GLN A 201 20.50 5.73 25.43
C GLN A 201 20.80 4.86 26.65
N ARG A 202 20.13 5.14 27.77
CA ARG A 202 20.21 4.36 29.01
C ARG A 202 18.82 3.81 29.30
N SER A 203 18.69 2.54 29.68
CA SER A 203 17.42 2.01 30.19
C SER A 203 16.93 2.84 31.40
N PHE A 204 15.64 2.76 31.73
CA PHE A 204 15.14 3.42 32.93
C PHE A 204 15.80 2.88 34.21
N GLY A 205 16.19 1.60 34.20
CA GLY A 205 16.87 0.95 35.31
C GLY A 205 15.90 0.49 36.41
N LYS A 206 16.46 0.01 37.53
CA LYS A 206 15.71 -0.45 38.70
C LYS A 206 16.46 -0.06 39.96
N ALA A 207 15.80 0.71 40.83
CA ALA A 207 16.27 0.92 42.20
C ALA A 207 15.79 -0.23 43.09
N PHE A 208 16.67 -0.67 43.98
CA PHE A 208 16.42 -1.70 44.99
C PHE A 208 16.36 -0.99 46.33
N ASN A 209 15.14 -0.77 46.81
CA ASN A 209 14.87 -0.05 48.06
C ASN A 209 14.03 -0.98 48.96
N PRO A 210 14.54 -1.38 50.14
CA PRO A 210 15.80 -0.94 50.73
C PRO A 210 17.04 -1.58 50.02
N PRO A 211 18.22 -0.93 50.01
CA PRO A 211 19.40 -1.41 49.26
C PRO A 211 19.83 -2.84 49.59
N GLU A 212 19.54 -3.31 50.80
CA GLU A 212 19.80 -4.67 51.29
C GLU A 212 19.03 -5.74 50.50
N SER A 213 18.00 -5.36 49.75
CA SER A 213 17.28 -6.25 48.83
C SER A 213 18.09 -6.59 47.57
N LEU A 214 19.19 -5.88 47.29
CA LEU A 214 20.07 -6.10 46.15
C LEU A 214 21.02 -7.28 46.42
N ASN A 215 20.70 -8.42 45.86
CA ASN A 215 21.55 -9.62 45.77
C ASN A 215 21.58 -10.17 44.33
N PRO A 216 22.51 -11.08 43.98
CA PRO A 216 22.62 -11.62 42.61
C PRO A 216 21.31 -12.20 42.08
N GLU A 217 20.52 -12.86 42.92
CA GLU A 217 19.22 -13.44 42.57
C GLU A 217 18.20 -12.36 42.22
N SER A 218 18.11 -11.29 43.02
CA SER A 218 17.23 -10.16 42.75
C SER A 218 17.59 -9.41 41.45
N VAL A 219 18.88 -9.34 41.11
CA VAL A 219 19.36 -8.76 39.84
C VAL A 219 18.94 -9.66 38.67
N ARG A 220 19.14 -10.98 38.78
CA ARG A 220 18.69 -11.96 37.79
C ARG A 220 17.18 -11.88 37.57
N ASP A 221 16.41 -11.88 38.65
CA ASP A 221 14.95 -11.93 38.62
C ASP A 221 14.34 -10.63 38.07
N ASN A 222 15.07 -9.50 38.19
CA ASN A 222 14.67 -8.21 37.64
C ASN A 222 15.45 -7.82 36.37
N TRP A 223 16.20 -8.73 35.75
CA TRP A 223 17.09 -8.42 34.64
C TRP A 223 16.35 -7.81 33.44
N GLN A 224 15.13 -8.28 33.17
CA GLN A 224 14.28 -7.73 32.12
C GLN A 224 13.91 -6.26 32.39
N SER A 225 13.62 -5.90 33.65
CA SER A 225 13.35 -4.50 34.02
C SER A 225 14.60 -3.63 33.93
N ILE A 226 15.75 -4.15 34.36
CA ILE A 226 17.03 -3.43 34.33
C ILE A 226 17.46 -3.13 32.88
N THR A 227 17.25 -4.07 31.97
CA THR A 227 17.67 -3.99 30.56
C THR A 227 16.57 -3.49 29.61
N ASN A 228 15.39 -3.12 30.11
CA ASN A 228 14.29 -2.64 29.28
C ASN A 228 14.61 -1.27 28.66
N MET A 229 14.69 -1.24 27.33
CA MET A 229 14.94 -0.04 26.54
C MET A 229 13.67 0.68 26.06
N ALA A 230 12.48 0.14 26.29
CA ALA A 230 11.22 0.75 25.86
C ALA A 230 10.98 2.14 26.49
N LEU A 231 11.50 2.35 27.70
CA LEU A 231 11.45 3.63 28.43
C LEU A 231 12.84 4.27 28.57
N ALA A 232 13.73 4.00 27.60
CA ALA A 232 15.10 4.51 27.66
C ALA A 232 15.15 6.04 27.75
N THR A 233 16.04 6.53 28.60
CA THR A 233 16.38 7.94 28.78
C THR A 233 17.60 8.30 27.94
N HIS A 234 17.74 9.59 27.63
CA HIS A 234 18.90 10.15 26.93
C HIS A 234 19.47 11.32 27.73
N PRO A 235 20.17 11.05 28.85
CA PRO A 235 20.82 12.11 29.60
C PRO A 235 21.94 12.73 28.75
N ARG A 236 21.89 14.04 28.56
CA ARG A 236 22.85 14.82 27.77
C ARG A 236 23.99 15.36 28.62
N THR A 237 23.80 15.41 29.93
CA THR A 237 24.81 15.87 30.89
C THR A 237 24.95 14.91 32.07
N ILE A 238 26.08 14.99 32.76
CA ILE A 238 26.30 14.24 34.01
C ILE A 238 25.29 14.68 35.08
N HIS A 239 24.87 15.95 35.09
CA HIS A 239 23.85 16.44 36.01
C HIS A 239 22.49 15.78 35.76
N GLU A 240 22.02 15.72 34.50
CA GLU A 240 20.77 15.04 34.14
C GLU A 240 20.85 13.55 34.54
N GLN A 241 21.97 12.87 34.24
CA GLN A 241 22.19 11.47 34.61
C GLN A 241 22.16 11.23 36.12
N MET A 242 22.78 12.11 36.90
CA MET A 242 22.85 12.04 38.35
C MET A 242 21.50 12.39 38.99
N SER A 243 20.76 13.34 38.42
CA SER A 243 19.42 13.70 38.89
C SER A 243 18.46 12.52 38.75
N ASP A 244 18.45 11.88 37.58
CA ASP A 244 17.68 10.66 37.34
C ASP A 244 18.01 9.55 38.35
N LEU A 245 19.30 9.40 38.70
CA LEU A 245 19.78 8.40 39.65
C LEU A 245 19.34 8.74 41.09
N ILE A 246 19.53 9.98 41.53
CA ILE A 246 19.10 10.45 42.85
C ILE A 246 17.58 10.30 43.00
N ASN A 247 16.80 10.64 41.97
CA ASN A 247 15.35 10.44 41.95
C ASN A 247 14.98 8.96 42.09
N SER A 248 15.73 8.07 41.42
CA SER A 248 15.52 6.64 41.52
C SER A 248 15.88 6.07 42.90
N LEU A 249 16.98 6.54 43.52
CA LEU A 249 17.53 5.99 44.76
C LEU A 249 16.91 6.55 46.04
N SER A 250 16.61 7.85 46.06
CA SER A 250 16.18 8.54 47.27
C SER A 250 14.82 8.07 47.79
N GLY A 251 14.03 7.37 46.96
CA GLY A 251 12.62 7.15 47.26
C GLY A 251 11.82 8.46 47.35
N ASN A 252 12.48 9.63 47.23
CA ASN A 252 11.89 10.97 47.22
C ASN A 252 11.34 11.27 45.82
N VAL A 253 10.39 10.44 45.40
CA VAL A 253 9.11 11.02 45.04
C VAL A 253 8.56 11.51 46.39
N GLU A 254 8.61 12.82 46.67
CA GLU A 254 8.10 13.35 47.95
C GLU A 254 6.71 12.78 48.22
N VAL A 255 6.59 11.93 49.24
CA VAL A 255 5.30 11.62 49.86
C VAL A 255 4.94 12.84 50.71
N ARG A 256 4.36 13.87 50.07
CA ARG A 256 3.48 14.80 50.78
C ARG A 256 2.16 14.09 51.02
N ASP A 257 1.57 14.38 52.18
CA ASP A 257 0.26 13.97 52.73
C ASP A 257 -0.58 13.06 51.79
N PRO A 258 -1.13 11.91 52.24
CA PRO A 258 -2.03 11.04 51.47
C PRO A 258 -3.21 11.72 50.72
N GLN A 259 -3.39 13.04 50.89
CA GLN A 259 -4.29 13.90 50.15
C GLN A 259 -3.71 14.56 48.87
N ASP A 260 -2.40 14.45 48.61
CA ASP A 260 -1.64 15.08 47.50
C ASP A 260 -0.91 14.03 46.61
N VAL A 261 -1.69 13.14 46.01
CA VAL A 261 -1.21 12.24 44.96
C VAL A 261 -0.94 13.04 43.67
N GLN A 262 0.27 13.58 43.49
CA GLN A 262 0.78 13.98 42.16
C GLN A 262 1.66 12.87 41.59
N LEU A 263 1.05 12.07 40.71
CA LEU A 263 1.69 11.04 39.90
C LEU A 263 2.20 11.64 38.59
N ILE A 264 3.47 11.39 38.30
CA ILE A 264 4.11 11.29 36.97
C ILE A 264 3.84 12.44 35.98
N GLU A 265 4.69 13.47 36.04
CA GLU A 265 4.86 14.48 34.98
C GLU A 265 5.73 13.93 33.82
N LYS A 266 5.25 12.95 33.06
CA LYS A 266 5.76 12.73 31.71
C LYS A 266 4.65 12.96 30.71
N PRO A 267 4.65 14.09 29.99
CA PRO A 267 3.60 14.38 29.03
C PRO A 267 3.55 13.30 27.95
N GLY A 268 2.40 12.69 27.76
CA GLY A 268 2.12 11.86 26.60
C GLY A 268 2.10 12.74 25.36
N GLU A 269 3.02 12.48 24.43
CA GLU A 269 3.07 13.18 23.14
C GLU A 269 2.07 12.54 22.16
N HIS A 270 1.24 13.38 21.55
CA HIS A 270 0.28 12.99 20.51
C HIS A 270 0.44 13.92 19.30
N SER A 271 1.09 13.41 18.25
CA SER A 271 1.16 14.09 16.95
C SER A 271 0.02 13.66 16.05
N TYR A 272 -0.61 14.62 15.39
CA TYR A 272 -1.75 14.40 14.51
C TYR A 272 -1.80 15.38 13.35
N LYS A 273 -2.52 15.00 12.30
CA LYS A 273 -2.74 15.77 11.07
C LYS A 273 -4.23 15.83 10.75
N GLU A 274 -4.57 16.51 9.66
CA GLU A 274 -5.94 16.63 9.16
C GLU A 274 -6.63 15.28 9.01
N ASP A 275 -5.93 14.27 8.51
CA ASP A 275 -6.46 12.91 8.35
C ASP A 275 -6.96 12.32 9.68
N ASP A 276 -6.29 12.62 10.79
CA ASP A 276 -6.65 12.07 12.12
C ASP A 276 -7.92 12.73 12.67
N VAL A 277 -8.09 14.03 12.46
CA VAL A 277 -9.29 14.77 12.89
C VAL A 277 -10.49 14.48 11.99
N ILE A 278 -10.27 14.27 10.68
CA ILE A 278 -11.30 13.82 9.73
C ILE A 278 -11.74 12.39 10.08
N LEU A 279 -10.77 11.50 10.36
CA LEU A 279 -11.05 10.13 10.79
C LEU A 279 -11.88 10.11 12.07
N TYR A 280 -11.57 10.99 13.02
CA TYR A 280 -12.40 11.15 14.22
C TYR A 280 -13.81 11.63 13.89
N ALA A 281 -13.95 12.67 13.04
CA ALA A 281 -15.25 13.19 12.62
C ALA A 281 -16.13 12.09 12.00
N LEU A 282 -15.59 11.29 11.08
CA LEU A 282 -16.26 10.12 10.52
C LEU A 282 -16.59 9.08 11.61
N GLY A 283 -15.65 8.84 12.52
CA GLY A 283 -15.77 7.92 13.65
C GLY A 283 -16.89 8.28 14.63
N VAL A 284 -17.33 9.54 14.68
CA VAL A 284 -18.45 10.02 15.50
C VAL A 284 -19.68 10.43 14.69
N GLY A 285 -19.80 9.93 13.45
CA GLY A 285 -21.02 10.01 12.64
C GLY A 285 -21.13 11.20 11.71
N VAL A 286 -20.08 12.02 11.53
CA VAL A 286 -20.11 13.04 10.48
C VAL A 286 -20.16 12.34 9.13
N SER A 287 -21.07 12.79 8.26
CA SER A 287 -21.27 12.24 6.92
C SER A 287 -21.33 13.35 5.90
N THR A 288 -20.98 13.05 4.65
CA THR A 288 -21.17 13.95 3.51
C THR A 288 -22.63 14.16 3.13
N LYS A 289 -23.57 13.43 3.77
CA LYS A 289 -25.02 13.61 3.59
C LYS A 289 -25.53 14.94 4.16
N ASP A 290 -24.86 15.43 5.20
CA ASP A 290 -25.12 16.73 5.79
C ASP A 290 -24.10 17.73 5.25
N ASN A 291 -24.43 19.03 5.21
CA ASN A 291 -23.52 20.12 4.80
C ASN A 291 -22.36 20.32 5.82
N SER A 292 -21.59 19.27 6.06
CA SER A 292 -20.60 19.10 7.12
C SER A 292 -19.18 18.99 6.55
N LEU A 293 -18.95 19.47 5.32
CA LEU A 293 -17.64 19.45 4.67
C LEU A 293 -16.56 20.12 5.52
N LYS A 294 -16.92 21.14 6.30
CA LYS A 294 -16.04 21.78 7.28
C LYS A 294 -15.40 20.85 8.31
N PHE A 295 -15.88 19.62 8.49
CA PHE A 295 -15.27 18.61 9.36
C PHE A 295 -14.59 17.47 8.59
N LEU A 296 -14.80 17.38 7.27
CA LEU A 296 -14.41 16.24 6.44
C LEU A 296 -13.47 16.60 5.29
N TYR A 297 -13.32 17.89 4.97
CA TYR A 297 -12.51 18.38 3.87
C TYR A 297 -11.53 19.44 4.35
N GLU A 298 -10.26 19.08 4.33
CA GLU A 298 -9.15 19.88 4.84
C GLU A 298 -8.93 21.22 4.12
N ASN A 299 -9.46 21.38 2.90
CA ASN A 299 -9.40 22.65 2.16
C ASN A 299 -10.72 23.43 2.20
N ASP A 300 -11.69 23.01 3.01
CA ASP A 300 -12.85 23.85 3.33
C ASP A 300 -12.38 25.12 4.04
N GLU A 301 -12.87 26.29 3.63
CA GLU A 301 -12.47 27.58 4.20
C GLU A 301 -12.75 27.65 5.72
N PHE A 302 -13.72 26.88 6.20
CA PHE A 302 -14.11 26.80 7.59
C PHE A 302 -13.69 25.48 8.25
N PHE A 303 -12.68 24.79 7.71
CA PHE A 303 -12.22 23.51 8.24
C PHE A 303 -11.95 23.59 9.75
N SER A 304 -12.65 22.76 10.51
CA SER A 304 -12.76 22.83 11.96
C SER A 304 -12.58 21.44 12.58
N VAL A 305 -12.02 21.40 13.79
CA VAL A 305 -11.91 20.15 14.56
C VAL A 305 -13.09 20.03 15.52
N LEU A 306 -13.76 18.88 15.53
CA LEU A 306 -14.82 18.63 16.50
C LEU A 306 -14.26 18.72 17.93
N PRO A 307 -14.89 19.45 18.86
CA PRO A 307 -14.35 19.68 20.20
C PRO A 307 -13.94 18.41 20.94
N THR A 308 -14.78 17.37 20.87
CA THR A 308 -14.57 16.09 21.56
C THR A 308 -13.37 15.29 21.06
N TYR A 309 -12.70 15.70 19.97
CA TYR A 309 -11.41 15.16 19.58
C TYR A 309 -10.36 15.32 20.71
N ALA A 310 -10.45 16.37 21.53
CA ALA A 310 -9.53 16.62 22.64
C ALA A 310 -9.49 15.51 23.69
N VAL A 311 -10.49 14.61 23.71
CA VAL A 311 -10.47 13.43 24.59
C VAL A 311 -9.45 12.39 24.11
N ILE A 312 -9.19 12.28 22.80
CA ILE A 312 -8.30 11.28 22.20
C ILE A 312 -6.86 11.34 22.75
N PRO A 313 -6.14 12.48 22.69
CA PRO A 313 -4.79 12.58 23.23
C PRO A 313 -4.75 12.34 24.74
N SER A 314 -5.77 12.80 25.47
CA SER A 314 -5.87 12.62 26.91
C SER A 314 -6.12 11.15 27.31
N LEU A 315 -7.00 10.45 26.58
CA LEU A 315 -7.28 9.03 26.75
C LEU A 315 -6.01 8.21 26.55
N ARG A 316 -5.28 8.50 25.46
CA ARG A 316 -4.00 7.86 25.18
C ARG A 316 -3.02 8.05 26.33
N SER A 317 -2.93 9.27 26.85
CA SER A 317 -2.05 9.58 27.97
C SER A 317 -2.38 8.79 29.23
N LEU A 318 -3.67 8.59 29.53
CA LEU A 318 -4.11 7.92 30.73
C LEU A 318 -3.85 6.40 30.71
N PHE A 319 -3.97 5.77 29.53
CA PHE A 319 -3.89 4.32 29.39
C PHE A 319 -2.52 3.81 28.90
N GLU A 320 -1.84 4.52 27.99
CA GLU A 320 -0.54 4.06 27.46
C GLU A 320 0.62 4.29 28.43
N PHE A 321 0.56 5.34 29.25
CA PHE A 321 1.64 5.67 30.22
C PHE A 321 1.42 5.05 31.60
N GLY A 322 0.42 4.19 31.76
CA GLY A 322 0.30 3.33 32.94
C GLY A 322 -0.20 4.01 34.22
N THR A 323 -0.70 5.25 34.17
CA THR A 323 -1.18 6.01 35.35
C THR A 323 -2.17 5.21 36.19
N ILE A 324 -3.15 4.54 35.57
CA ILE A 324 -4.11 3.67 36.28
C ILE A 324 -3.41 2.46 36.92
N SER A 325 -2.44 1.85 36.23
CA SER A 325 -1.68 0.70 36.75
C SER A 325 -0.82 1.08 37.96
N GLU A 326 -0.28 2.29 37.98
CA GLU A 326 0.55 2.77 39.08
C GLU A 326 -0.28 3.08 40.33
N VAL A 327 -1.42 3.75 40.17
CA VAL A 327 -2.35 4.06 41.27
C VAL A 327 -2.85 2.78 41.91
N THR A 328 -3.31 1.84 41.09
CA THR A 328 -3.83 0.56 41.56
C THR A 328 -2.75 -0.26 42.29
N LYS A 329 -1.50 -0.28 41.80
CA LYS A 329 -0.37 -0.87 42.53
C LYS A 329 -0.09 -0.17 43.85
N SER A 330 -0.09 1.16 43.88
CA SER A 330 0.21 1.93 45.11
C SER A 330 -0.83 1.71 46.21
N LEU A 331 -2.09 1.48 45.83
CA LEU A 331 -3.20 1.23 46.74
C LEU A 331 -3.48 -0.26 46.97
N ASN A 332 -2.64 -1.15 46.44
CA ASN A 332 -2.81 -2.60 46.48
C ASN A 332 -4.19 -3.07 45.95
N ILE A 333 -4.72 -2.35 44.96
CA ILE A 333 -5.99 -2.66 44.29
C ILE A 333 -5.69 -3.60 43.13
N ASN A 334 -5.93 -4.89 43.33
CA ASN A 334 -5.91 -5.85 42.23
C ASN A 334 -7.21 -5.74 41.43
N PHE A 335 -7.11 -5.64 40.11
CA PHE A 335 -8.26 -5.61 39.23
C PHE A 335 -8.00 -6.41 37.96
N ASP A 336 -9.09 -6.96 37.40
CA ASP A 336 -9.11 -7.60 36.10
C ASP A 336 -9.28 -6.52 35.02
N PRO A 337 -8.35 -6.36 34.06
CA PRO A 337 -8.48 -5.37 32.99
C PRO A 337 -9.77 -5.49 32.17
N THR A 338 -10.39 -6.68 32.09
CA THR A 338 -11.68 -6.87 31.41
C THR A 338 -12.86 -6.25 32.15
N LYS A 339 -12.67 -5.87 33.42
CA LYS A 339 -13.66 -5.26 34.31
C LYS A 339 -13.43 -3.76 34.54
N LEU A 340 -12.59 -3.14 33.71
CA LEU A 340 -12.39 -1.70 33.69
C LEU A 340 -13.47 -1.05 32.84
N LEU A 341 -14.28 -0.19 33.46
CA LEU A 341 -15.34 0.56 32.80
C LEU A 341 -15.05 2.05 32.85
N HIS A 342 -15.28 2.74 31.74
CA HIS A 342 -15.28 4.19 31.72
C HIS A 342 -16.67 4.69 32.18
N GLY A 343 -16.76 5.23 33.40
CA GLY A 343 -18.03 5.59 34.03
C GLY A 343 -18.50 7.01 33.74
N GLU A 344 -17.60 8.00 33.79
CA GLU A 344 -17.93 9.41 33.51
C GLU A 344 -16.79 10.10 32.77
N GLN A 345 -17.15 11.05 31.90
CA GLN A 345 -16.21 11.92 31.20
C GLN A 345 -16.60 13.37 31.43
N TYR A 346 -15.62 14.21 31.72
CA TYR A 346 -15.72 15.66 31.59
C TYR A 346 -14.61 16.15 30.67
N MET A 347 -14.89 17.18 29.88
CA MET A 347 -13.86 17.93 29.17
C MET A 347 -14.23 19.41 29.05
N GLU A 348 -13.22 20.26 29.00
CA GLU A 348 -13.32 21.69 28.78
C GLU A 348 -12.25 22.11 27.77
N LEU A 349 -12.64 22.92 26.78
CA LEU A 349 -11.71 23.58 25.87
C LEU A 349 -11.42 24.98 26.38
N VAL A 350 -10.14 25.24 26.61
CA VAL A 350 -9.63 26.59 26.86
C VAL A 350 -9.48 27.32 25.52
N LYS A 351 -9.05 26.59 24.49
CA LYS A 351 -8.93 27.04 23.11
C LYS A 351 -9.31 25.95 22.11
N PRO A 352 -9.71 26.31 20.88
CA PRO A 352 -9.94 25.35 19.82
C PRO A 352 -8.69 24.49 19.56
N ILE A 353 -8.91 23.20 19.28
CA ILE A 353 -7.83 22.30 18.88
C ILE A 353 -7.42 22.63 17.44
N PRO A 354 -6.12 22.82 17.13
CA PRO A 354 -5.68 23.09 15.77
C PRO A 354 -5.92 21.88 14.85
N SER A 355 -5.96 22.08 13.53
CA SER A 355 -6.21 20.99 12.56
C SER A 355 -5.08 19.95 12.46
N ARG A 356 -3.86 20.34 12.88
CA ARG A 356 -2.66 19.51 12.96
C ARG A 356 -1.78 20.02 14.11
N GLY A 357 -0.91 19.17 14.64
CA GLY A 357 0.08 19.61 15.62
C GLY A 357 0.66 18.48 16.46
N VAL A 358 1.40 18.88 17.49
CA VAL A 358 1.92 17.99 18.54
C VAL A 358 1.32 18.46 19.87
N LEU A 359 0.67 17.55 20.58
CA LEU A 359 0.06 17.82 21.88
C LEU A 359 0.78 17.05 22.97
N HIS A 360 0.91 17.68 24.13
CA HIS A 360 1.49 17.12 25.34
C HIS A 360 0.40 16.99 26.41
N SER A 361 0.04 15.76 26.75
CA SER A 361 -1.01 15.47 27.74
C SER A 361 -0.42 14.99 29.06
N ILE A 362 -0.79 15.63 30.17
CA ILE A 362 -0.22 15.38 31.49
C ILE A 362 -1.32 14.84 32.40
N PRO A 363 -1.33 13.54 32.73
CA PRO A 363 -2.36 12.94 33.56
C PRO A 363 -2.05 13.10 35.06
N ARG A 364 -3.07 13.31 35.88
CA ARG A 364 -2.97 13.39 37.35
C ARG A 364 -4.18 12.70 37.98
N VAL A 365 -3.97 11.86 39.00
CA VAL A 365 -5.10 11.32 39.78
C VAL A 365 -5.57 12.36 40.79
N VAL A 366 -6.86 12.65 40.74
CA VAL A 366 -7.54 13.59 41.63
C VAL A 366 -8.04 12.87 42.87
N ASP A 367 -8.61 11.67 42.70
CA ASP A 367 -9.21 10.94 43.80
C ASP A 367 -9.38 9.44 43.51
N VAL A 368 -9.51 8.64 44.58
CA VAL A 368 -9.86 7.22 44.50
C VAL A 368 -10.96 6.91 45.51
N LEU A 369 -12.10 6.43 45.02
CA LEU A 369 -13.32 6.21 45.81
C LEU A 369 -13.64 4.72 45.94
N ASP A 370 -14.12 4.32 47.11
CA ASP A 370 -14.61 2.97 47.35
C ASP A 370 -16.15 2.93 47.24
N LYS A 371 -16.68 2.23 46.23
CA LYS A 371 -18.13 2.05 46.06
C LYS A 371 -18.64 0.75 46.67
N GLY A 372 -17.77 -0.06 47.29
CA GLY A 372 -18.04 -1.39 47.82
C GLY A 372 -18.06 -2.44 46.71
N SER A 373 -18.87 -2.25 45.66
CA SER A 373 -18.89 -3.14 44.50
C SER A 373 -17.73 -2.92 43.52
N GLY A 374 -16.93 -1.88 43.70
CA GLY A 374 -15.79 -1.53 42.85
C GLY A 374 -15.06 -0.28 43.34
N ALA A 375 -13.90 0.00 42.76
CA ALA A 375 -13.16 1.25 42.98
C ALA A 375 -13.46 2.24 41.85
N VAL A 376 -13.54 3.54 42.16
CA VAL A 376 -13.56 4.61 41.15
C VAL A 376 -12.24 5.37 41.24
N ILE A 377 -11.52 5.48 40.13
CA ILE A 377 -10.35 6.36 39.99
C ILE A 377 -10.78 7.58 39.19
N ILE A 378 -10.64 8.76 39.78
CA ILE A 378 -10.88 10.03 39.11
C ILE A 378 -9.52 10.60 38.72
N ALA A 379 -9.27 10.72 37.42
CA ALA A 379 -8.04 11.27 36.89
C ALA A 379 -8.35 12.47 36.00
N GLU A 380 -7.58 13.53 36.12
CA GLU A 380 -7.59 14.64 35.18
C GLU A 380 -6.40 14.57 34.23
N VAL A 381 -6.54 15.18 33.06
CA VAL A 381 -5.48 15.27 32.06
C VAL A 381 -5.51 16.66 31.48
N GLU A 382 -4.37 17.35 31.61
CA GLU A 382 -4.17 18.65 30.98
C GLU A 382 -3.46 18.47 29.64
N THR A 383 -4.00 19.03 28.56
CA THR A 383 -3.40 18.95 27.23
C THR A 383 -2.89 20.32 26.78
N ARG A 384 -1.60 20.37 26.45
CA ARG A 384 -0.87 21.56 25.98
C ARG A 384 -0.38 21.38 24.55
N ASP A 385 -0.17 22.47 23.83
CA ASP A 385 0.50 22.47 22.52
C ASP A 385 2.03 22.42 22.64
N GLU A 386 2.72 22.42 21.50
CA GLU A 386 4.19 22.43 21.40
C GLU A 386 4.86 23.68 21.99
N HIS A 387 4.10 24.75 22.23
CA HIS A 387 4.55 25.99 22.86
C HIS A 387 4.28 26.01 24.37
N GLY A 388 3.66 24.96 24.92
CA GLY A 388 3.32 24.83 26.34
C GLY A 388 2.01 25.52 26.72
N GLU A 389 1.21 25.96 25.75
CA GLU A 389 -0.07 26.61 25.98
C GLU A 389 -1.18 25.58 26.19
N GLN A 390 -2.02 25.78 27.21
CA GLN A 390 -3.10 24.85 27.53
C GLN A 390 -4.26 25.00 26.55
N LEU A 391 -4.62 23.90 25.89
CA LEU A 391 -5.74 23.84 24.95
C LEU A 391 -6.98 23.20 25.57
N ALA A 392 -6.79 22.12 26.32
CA ALA A 392 -7.89 21.32 26.85
C ALA A 392 -7.61 20.79 28.26
N TYR A 393 -8.70 20.54 28.99
CA TYR A 393 -8.72 19.87 30.27
C TYR A 393 -9.72 18.71 30.20
N ASN A 394 -9.32 17.51 30.60
CA ASN A 394 -10.17 16.32 30.64
C ASN A 394 -10.21 15.76 32.07
N GLN A 395 -11.33 15.16 32.46
CA GLN A 395 -11.45 14.39 33.70
C GLN A 395 -12.20 13.08 33.45
N PHE A 396 -11.52 11.97 33.70
CA PHE A 396 -11.98 10.60 33.51
C PHE A 396 -12.36 10.02 34.88
N SER A 397 -13.52 9.36 34.93
CA SER A 397 -13.92 8.52 36.06
C SER A 397 -13.91 7.07 35.63
N ILE A 398 -12.90 6.33 36.04
CA ILE A 398 -12.70 4.91 35.71
C ILE A 398 -13.24 4.04 36.85
N PHE A 399 -14.16 3.13 36.55
CA PHE A 399 -14.73 2.19 37.51
C PHE A 399 -14.12 0.80 37.34
N LEU A 400 -13.52 0.28 38.40
CA LEU A 400 -12.91 -1.05 38.46
C LEU A 400 -13.87 -2.00 39.19
N VAL A 401 -14.62 -2.80 38.42
CA VAL A 401 -15.67 -3.66 38.98
C VAL A 401 -15.05 -4.77 39.83
N GLY A 402 -15.55 -4.96 41.04
CA GLY A 402 -15.10 -5.98 41.99
C GLY A 402 -13.92 -5.57 42.86
N SER A 403 -13.28 -4.44 42.58
CA SER A 403 -12.08 -3.96 43.29
C SER A 403 -12.41 -2.95 44.41
N GLY A 404 -13.59 -3.03 45.02
CA GLY A 404 -14.00 -2.21 46.17
C GLY A 404 -13.69 -2.87 47.53
N ASN A 405 -14.25 -2.32 48.60
CA ASN A 405 -14.08 -2.75 50.00
C ASN A 405 -12.65 -2.62 50.55
N PHE A 406 -11.88 -1.67 50.04
CA PHE A 406 -10.55 -1.32 50.56
C PHE A 406 -10.62 -0.24 51.66
N GLY A 407 -11.83 0.22 52.03
CA GLY A 407 -12.04 1.15 53.14
C GLY A 407 -11.86 2.62 52.76
N GLY A 408 -11.90 2.95 51.46
CA GLY A 408 -11.84 4.32 50.96
C GLY A 408 -13.14 5.11 51.15
N LYS A 409 -13.10 6.41 50.90
CA LYS A 409 -14.30 7.27 50.96
C LYS A 409 -15.26 6.96 49.80
N ARG A 410 -16.57 7.04 50.06
CA ARG A 410 -17.60 6.74 49.04
C ARG A 410 -17.87 7.88 48.06
N MET A 411 -17.58 9.12 48.43
CA MET A 411 -17.77 10.30 47.60
C MET A 411 -16.52 11.16 47.67
N SER A 412 -16.26 11.89 46.58
CA SER A 412 -15.19 12.89 46.56
C SER A 412 -15.68 14.18 47.21
N ASP A 413 -14.83 14.76 48.04
CA ASP A 413 -14.95 16.10 48.64
C ASP A 413 -14.06 17.14 47.91
N LYS A 414 -13.33 16.70 46.87
CA LYS A 414 -12.44 17.54 46.06
C LYS A 414 -13.29 18.44 45.15
N LYS A 415 -13.07 19.76 45.23
CA LYS A 415 -13.83 20.78 44.47
C LYS A 415 -13.59 20.70 42.96
N GLU A 416 -12.49 20.08 42.58
CA GLU A 416 -12.03 19.85 41.21
C GLU A 416 -12.90 18.80 40.49
N VAL A 417 -13.57 17.90 41.23
CA VAL A 417 -14.42 16.85 40.66
C VAL A 417 -15.71 17.45 40.11
N LYS A 418 -15.93 17.26 38.81
CA LYS A 418 -17.09 17.82 38.11
C LYS A 418 -18.30 16.90 38.28
N ASN A 419 -19.37 17.42 38.87
CA ASN A 419 -20.58 16.66 39.13
C ASN A 419 -21.48 16.54 37.89
N ILE A 420 -22.18 15.42 37.80
CA ILE A 420 -23.33 15.27 36.89
C ILE A 420 -24.47 16.19 37.32
N VAL A 421 -25.36 16.50 36.38
CA VAL A 421 -26.54 17.33 36.64
C VAL A 421 -27.76 16.69 36.02
N THR A 422 -28.80 16.48 36.82
CA THR A 422 -30.08 15.96 36.32
C THR A 422 -30.73 16.95 35.37
N PRO A 423 -31.34 16.50 34.26
CA PRO A 423 -32.06 17.37 33.36
C PRO A 423 -33.28 18.02 34.04
N PRO A 424 -33.76 19.17 33.52
CA PRO A 424 -35.00 19.80 33.96
C PRO A 424 -36.19 18.83 33.93
N LYS A 425 -37.06 18.88 34.93
CA LYS A 425 -38.28 18.05 35.03
C LYS A 425 -39.40 18.57 34.12
N ARG A 426 -39.12 18.65 32.82
CA ARG A 426 -40.04 19.04 31.74
C ARG A 426 -39.73 18.24 30.48
N ASN A 427 -40.59 18.30 29.47
CA ASN A 427 -40.29 17.69 28.17
C ASN A 427 -39.00 18.28 27.57
N PRO A 428 -38.20 17.49 26.82
CA PRO A 428 -37.05 18.00 26.10
C PRO A 428 -37.48 19.06 25.09
N ASP A 429 -36.64 20.08 24.92
CA ASP A 429 -36.83 21.11 23.92
C ASP A 429 -36.65 20.53 22.51
N PHE A 430 -35.67 19.64 22.34
CA PHE A 430 -35.38 18.97 21.09
C PHE A 430 -34.97 17.51 21.31
N VAL A 431 -35.30 16.67 20.33
CA VAL A 431 -34.90 15.27 20.30
C VAL A 431 -34.33 14.96 18.90
N VAL A 432 -33.13 14.38 18.86
CA VAL A 432 -32.45 14.00 17.62
C VAL A 432 -32.22 12.50 17.61
N PHE A 433 -32.47 11.85 16.47
CA PHE A 433 -32.23 10.43 16.25
C PHE A 433 -31.15 10.27 15.18
N GLU A 434 -30.06 9.57 15.49
CA GLU A 434 -29.01 9.29 14.51
C GLU A 434 -28.61 7.82 14.59
N LYS A 435 -28.76 7.10 13.48
CA LYS A 435 -28.43 5.68 13.39
C LYS A 435 -26.92 5.50 13.23
N THR A 436 -26.32 4.70 14.10
CA THR A 436 -24.90 4.36 13.99
C THR A 436 -24.66 3.33 12.88
N SER A 437 -23.46 3.32 12.31
CA SER A 437 -23.06 2.23 11.39
C SER A 437 -22.86 0.91 12.15
N GLU A 438 -23.08 -0.23 11.51
CA GLU A 438 -22.66 -1.53 12.05
C GLU A 438 -21.14 -1.58 12.28
N ASP A 439 -20.38 -0.83 11.47
CA ASP A 439 -18.92 -0.70 11.59
C ASP A 439 -18.49 0.49 12.47
N GLN A 440 -19.41 1.16 13.18
CA GLN A 440 -19.09 2.41 13.89
C GLN A 440 -17.97 2.23 14.93
N ALA A 441 -18.00 1.13 15.68
CA ALA A 441 -16.95 0.80 16.64
C ALA A 441 -15.62 0.44 15.95
N ALA A 442 -15.69 -0.20 14.78
CA ALA A 442 -14.52 -0.57 13.97
C ALA A 442 -13.81 0.67 13.39
N LEU A 443 -14.58 1.71 13.06
CA LEU A 443 -14.07 3.00 12.61
C LEU A 443 -13.55 3.85 13.77
N TYR A 444 -14.36 4.06 14.81
CA TYR A 444 -14.00 4.93 15.94
C TYR A 444 -12.72 4.47 16.65
N ARG A 445 -12.53 3.15 16.84
CA ARG A 445 -11.31 2.61 17.45
C ARG A 445 -10.03 3.00 16.71
N LEU A 446 -10.10 3.37 15.43
CA LEU A 446 -8.92 3.82 14.69
C LEU A 446 -8.32 5.09 15.28
N CYS A 447 -9.14 5.92 15.93
CA CYS A 447 -8.75 7.20 16.53
C CYS A 447 -7.94 7.07 17.83
N GLY A 448 -7.98 5.92 18.53
CA GLY A 448 -7.14 5.72 19.72
C GLY A 448 -7.49 4.50 20.56
N ASP A 449 -8.76 4.33 20.93
CA ASP A 449 -9.18 3.25 21.84
C ASP A 449 -9.24 1.89 21.14
N LYS A 450 -8.18 1.09 21.33
CA LYS A 450 -8.03 -0.23 20.71
C LYS A 450 -8.66 -1.38 21.51
N ASN A 451 -9.37 -1.12 22.61
CA ASN A 451 -9.90 -2.16 23.50
C ASN A 451 -10.68 -3.25 22.71
N PRO A 452 -10.32 -4.55 22.83
CA PRO A 452 -10.98 -5.63 22.12
C PRO A 452 -12.49 -5.74 22.39
N LEU A 453 -12.96 -5.21 23.53
CA LEU A 453 -14.38 -5.17 23.91
C LEU A 453 -15.30 -4.62 22.80
N HIS A 454 -14.77 -3.74 21.96
CA HIS A 454 -15.52 -3.02 20.92
C HIS A 454 -15.46 -3.68 19.54
N ILE A 455 -14.77 -4.82 19.38
CA ILE A 455 -14.62 -5.46 18.06
C ILE A 455 -14.58 -7.00 18.11
N ASP A 456 -14.06 -7.60 19.18
CA ASP A 456 -13.90 -9.04 19.31
C ASP A 456 -15.08 -9.65 20.08
N PRO A 457 -15.95 -10.47 19.43
CA PRO A 457 -17.08 -11.10 20.11
C PRO A 457 -16.68 -12.01 21.27
N ALA A 458 -15.54 -12.71 21.19
CA ALA A 458 -15.09 -13.60 22.26
C ALA A 458 -14.68 -12.79 23.49
N PHE A 459 -13.99 -11.67 23.29
CA PHE A 459 -13.61 -10.78 24.38
C PHE A 459 -14.81 -10.03 24.97
N ALA A 460 -15.75 -9.59 24.13
CA ALA A 460 -17.01 -9.00 24.57
C ALA A 460 -17.81 -9.95 25.47
N ALA A 461 -17.88 -11.23 25.11
CA ALA A 461 -18.54 -12.26 25.91
C ALA A 461 -17.87 -12.45 27.28
N VAL A 462 -16.54 -12.40 27.37
CA VAL A 462 -15.80 -12.44 28.66
C VAL A 462 -16.16 -11.23 29.52
N GLY A 463 -16.33 -10.05 28.92
CA GLY A 463 -16.79 -8.83 29.59
C GLY A 463 -18.29 -8.83 29.97
N GLY A 464 -19.03 -9.91 29.67
CA GLY A 464 -20.45 -10.04 29.98
C GLY A 464 -21.40 -9.47 28.92
N PHE A 465 -20.91 -9.20 27.71
CA PHE A 465 -21.71 -8.65 26.60
C PHE A 465 -21.92 -9.70 25.51
N ASN A 466 -23.17 -9.82 25.02
CA ASN A 466 -23.50 -10.80 23.98
C ASN A 466 -22.91 -10.45 22.60
N LYS A 467 -22.55 -9.18 22.38
CA LYS A 467 -21.93 -8.65 21.16
C LYS A 467 -20.95 -7.53 21.54
N PRO A 468 -19.98 -7.21 20.68
CA PRO A 468 -19.17 -6.01 20.84
C PRO A 468 -20.05 -4.76 20.96
N ILE A 469 -19.75 -3.91 21.93
CA ILE A 469 -20.49 -2.66 22.20
C ILE A 469 -19.75 -1.47 21.60
N LEU A 470 -20.47 -0.40 21.26
CA LEU A 470 -19.86 0.86 20.83
C LEU A 470 -19.14 1.53 22.00
N HIS A 471 -18.05 2.25 21.73
CA HIS A 471 -17.35 3.05 22.74
C HIS A 471 -18.29 4.12 23.31
N GLY A 472 -18.34 4.28 24.63
CA GLY A 472 -19.12 5.36 25.26
C GLY A 472 -18.68 6.75 24.77
N LEU A 473 -17.38 6.93 24.54
CA LEU A 473 -16.82 8.16 23.97
C LEU A 473 -17.24 8.42 22.51
N CYS A 474 -17.59 7.38 21.74
CA CYS A 474 -18.20 7.55 20.43
C CYS A 474 -19.63 8.10 20.58
N SER A 475 -20.44 7.51 21.48
CA SER A 475 -21.78 8.03 21.79
C SER A 475 -21.76 9.47 22.29
N LEU A 476 -20.74 9.86 23.06
CA LEU A 476 -20.49 11.25 23.46
C LEU A 476 -20.24 12.16 22.25
N GLY A 477 -19.45 11.71 21.26
CA GLY A 477 -19.20 12.45 20.03
C GLY A 477 -20.48 12.71 19.23
N TYR A 478 -21.33 11.69 19.08
CA TYR A 478 -22.67 11.83 18.48
C TYR A 478 -23.53 12.85 19.23
N ALA A 479 -23.70 12.68 20.55
CA ALA A 479 -24.54 13.57 21.34
C ALA A 479 -24.03 15.03 21.33
N THR A 480 -22.71 15.22 21.33
CA THR A 480 -22.11 16.56 21.24
C THR A 480 -22.36 17.20 19.89
N ARG A 481 -22.25 16.44 18.79
CA ARG A 481 -22.64 16.92 17.45
C ARG A 481 -24.11 17.32 17.40
N HIS A 482 -25.01 16.53 17.96
CA HIS A 482 -26.44 16.86 17.97
C HIS A 482 -26.68 18.22 18.67
N VAL A 483 -26.03 18.46 19.81
CA VAL A 483 -26.12 19.73 20.54
C VAL A 483 -25.50 20.89 19.77
N LEU A 484 -24.31 20.70 19.18
CA LEU A 484 -23.64 21.74 18.40
C LEU A 484 -24.44 22.13 17.16
N ARG A 485 -24.98 21.15 16.43
CA ARG A 485 -25.84 21.40 15.28
C ARG A 485 -27.10 22.18 15.69
N GLN A 486 -27.74 21.77 16.78
CA GLN A 486 -29.01 22.35 17.23
C GLN A 486 -28.85 23.76 17.84
N TYR A 487 -27.84 23.97 18.68
CA TYR A 487 -27.73 25.18 19.49
C TYR A 487 -26.53 26.08 19.16
N ALA A 488 -25.58 25.59 18.36
CA ALA A 488 -24.40 26.34 17.94
C ALA A 488 -24.28 26.48 16.41
N ASN A 489 -25.21 25.94 15.60
CA ASN A 489 -25.09 25.92 14.13
C ASN A 489 -23.76 25.29 13.68
N ASP A 490 -23.34 24.24 14.38
CA ASP A 490 -22.04 23.58 14.23
C ASP A 490 -20.82 24.50 14.39
N ASP A 491 -20.96 25.69 14.98
CA ASP A 491 -19.85 26.58 15.31
C ASP A 491 -19.09 26.04 16.52
N VAL A 492 -17.93 25.44 16.26
CA VAL A 492 -17.09 24.83 17.29
C VAL A 492 -16.52 25.85 18.27
N SER A 493 -16.43 27.13 17.89
CA SER A 493 -15.92 28.19 18.77
C SER A 493 -16.88 28.49 19.93
N LYS A 494 -18.16 28.09 19.81
CA LYS A 494 -19.16 28.25 20.87
C LYS A 494 -19.08 27.15 21.92
N PHE A 495 -18.41 26.04 21.65
CA PHE A 495 -18.25 24.96 22.61
C PHE A 495 -17.32 25.38 23.75
N LYS A 496 -17.74 25.18 25.01
CA LYS A 496 -16.90 25.40 26.17
C LYS A 496 -16.54 24.09 26.88
N ALA A 497 -17.54 23.34 27.33
CA ALA A 497 -17.32 22.14 28.13
C ALA A 497 -18.45 21.13 27.97
N VAL A 498 -18.17 19.85 28.24
CA VAL A 498 -19.16 18.78 28.34
C VAL A 498 -18.91 17.89 29.56
N LYS A 499 -19.97 17.48 30.24
CA LYS A 499 -19.97 16.44 31.28
C LYS A 499 -20.95 15.36 30.90
N VAL A 500 -20.58 14.09 31.08
CA VAL A 500 -21.46 12.93 30.90
C VAL A 500 -21.22 11.85 31.94
N ARG A 501 -22.25 11.05 32.23
CA ARG A 501 -22.13 9.70 32.80
C ARG A 501 -22.59 8.67 31.79
N PHE A 502 -21.77 7.66 31.56
CA PHE A 502 -22.12 6.49 30.75
C PHE A 502 -22.96 5.53 31.61
N SER A 503 -24.25 5.42 31.29
CA SER A 503 -25.24 4.66 32.08
C SER A 503 -25.69 3.36 31.43
N GLY A 504 -25.25 3.09 30.21
CA GLY A 504 -25.63 1.91 29.47
C GLY A 504 -24.78 1.72 28.22
N THR A 505 -25.07 0.66 27.47
CA THR A 505 -24.35 0.27 26.27
C THR A 505 -25.24 0.34 25.04
N ILE A 506 -24.64 0.63 23.89
CA ILE A 506 -25.28 0.56 22.58
C ILE A 506 -24.49 -0.38 21.68
N ILE A 507 -25.18 -1.14 20.83
CA ILE A 507 -24.59 -2.03 19.83
C ILE A 507 -24.40 -1.23 18.54
N PRO A 508 -23.23 -1.30 17.86
CA PRO A 508 -23.05 -0.68 16.55
C PRO A 508 -24.16 -1.10 15.58
N GLY A 509 -24.79 -0.13 14.91
CA GLY A 509 -25.98 -0.33 14.06
C GLY A 509 -27.29 0.12 14.69
N GLU A 510 -27.35 0.27 16.02
CA GLU A 510 -28.52 0.81 16.74
C GLU A 510 -28.57 2.36 16.65
N THR A 511 -29.71 2.93 17.01
CA THR A 511 -30.01 4.35 16.85
C THR A 511 -29.88 5.10 18.17
N ILE A 512 -29.06 6.17 18.15
CA ILE A 512 -28.88 7.07 19.28
C ILE A 512 -29.99 8.12 19.25
N GLU A 513 -30.86 8.11 20.25
CA GLU A 513 -31.79 9.19 20.55
C GLU A 513 -31.13 10.15 21.54
N THR A 514 -31.01 11.43 21.23
CA THR A 514 -30.48 12.47 22.12
C THR A 514 -31.55 13.48 22.45
N ARG A 515 -31.93 13.57 23.72
CA ARG A 515 -32.92 14.51 24.26
C ARG A 515 -32.19 15.68 24.88
N MET A 516 -32.61 16.90 24.56
CA MET A 516 -31.90 18.12 24.93
C MET A 516 -32.82 19.13 25.60
N TRP A 517 -32.32 19.80 26.64
CA TRP A 517 -33.01 20.89 27.36
C TRP A 517 -32.06 22.09 27.49
N ARG A 518 -32.47 23.25 26.99
CA ARG A 518 -31.72 24.50 27.10
C ARG A 518 -32.08 25.22 28.40
N GLU A 519 -31.07 25.52 29.20
CA GLU A 519 -31.16 26.36 30.40
C GLU A 519 -30.07 27.46 30.28
N GLY A 520 -30.44 28.59 29.66
CA GLY A 520 -29.51 29.67 29.32
C GLY A 520 -28.45 29.20 28.31
N ASN A 521 -27.17 29.26 28.72
CA ASN A 521 -26.02 28.80 27.94
C ASN A 521 -25.67 27.33 28.17
N ARG A 522 -26.36 26.65 29.08
CA ARG A 522 -26.16 25.23 29.36
C ARG A 522 -27.23 24.41 28.66
N ILE A 523 -26.81 23.44 27.85
CA ILE A 523 -27.68 22.45 27.24
C ILE A 523 -27.55 21.15 28.02
N HIS A 524 -28.56 20.81 28.81
CA HIS A 524 -28.66 19.49 29.41
C HIS A 524 -29.03 18.48 28.32
N PHE A 525 -28.50 17.26 28.41
CA PHE A 525 -28.92 16.20 27.50
C PHE A 525 -28.88 14.82 28.14
N GLU A 526 -29.64 13.90 27.55
CA GLU A 526 -29.58 12.48 27.84
C GLU A 526 -29.64 11.73 26.50
N SER A 527 -29.00 10.56 26.45
CA SER A 527 -29.03 9.72 25.25
C SER A 527 -29.56 8.32 25.56
N TYR A 528 -30.35 7.79 24.63
CA TYR A 528 -31.01 6.49 24.72
C TYR A 528 -30.77 5.68 23.44
N VAL A 529 -30.89 4.35 23.55
CA VAL A 529 -31.03 3.48 22.38
C VAL A 529 -32.50 3.49 21.97
N GLN A 530 -32.83 4.03 20.80
CA GLN A 530 -34.22 4.16 20.35
C GLN A 530 -34.94 2.80 20.34
N GLU A 531 -34.25 1.75 19.90
CA GLU A 531 -34.80 0.41 19.73
C GLU A 531 -35.17 -0.27 21.06
N THR A 532 -34.53 0.11 22.16
CA THR A 532 -34.73 -0.55 23.47
C THR A 532 -35.22 0.38 24.57
N GLY A 533 -35.21 1.69 24.35
CA GLY A 533 -35.51 2.72 25.35
C GLY A 533 -34.49 2.79 26.50
N LYS A 534 -33.35 2.09 26.42
CA LYS A 534 -32.34 2.08 27.48
C LYS A 534 -31.46 3.32 27.42
N ALA A 535 -31.25 3.96 28.57
CA ALA A 535 -30.37 5.11 28.69
C ALA A 535 -28.89 4.72 28.55
N ILE A 536 -28.15 5.41 27.69
CA ILE A 536 -26.71 5.21 27.47
C ILE A 536 -25.86 6.38 27.99
N ILE A 537 -26.41 7.60 27.97
CA ILE A 537 -25.81 8.78 28.60
C ILE A 537 -26.84 9.45 29.50
N SER A 538 -26.46 9.75 30.74
CA SER A 538 -27.31 10.41 31.73
C SER A 538 -26.56 11.51 32.48
N GLY A 539 -27.32 12.39 33.13
CA GLY A 539 -26.77 13.44 34.00
C GLY A 539 -25.83 14.41 33.27
N ALA A 540 -26.05 14.59 31.97
CA ALA A 540 -25.12 15.24 31.07
C ALA A 540 -25.49 16.68 30.72
N TYR A 541 -24.48 17.48 30.41
CA TYR A 541 -24.66 18.84 29.94
C TYR A 541 -23.50 19.30 29.06
N ILE A 542 -23.77 20.27 28.18
CA ILE A 542 -22.79 21.05 27.43
C ILE A 542 -22.95 22.52 27.81
N ASP A 543 -21.84 23.19 28.12
CA ASP A 543 -21.79 24.64 28.27
C ASP A 543 -21.36 25.28 26.95
N LEU A 544 -22.09 26.31 26.52
CA LEU A 544 -21.78 27.12 25.35
C LEU A 544 -21.39 28.55 25.76
N ILE A 545 -20.56 29.24 24.96
CA ILE A 545 -20.03 30.56 25.29
C ILE A 545 -21.08 31.68 25.09
N THR A 546 -21.95 31.58 24.08
CA THR A 546 -23.09 32.49 23.85
C THR A 546 -24.05 31.88 22.82
N ILE A 547 -25.36 31.85 23.13
CA ILE A 547 -26.42 31.35 22.24
C ILE A 547 -27.39 32.49 21.93
N ASP A 548 -27.59 32.83 20.65
CA ASP A 548 -28.56 33.85 20.24
C ASP A 548 -30.00 33.35 20.48
N ASP A 549 -30.85 34.18 21.11
CA ASP A 549 -32.22 33.81 21.48
C ASP A 549 -33.17 33.60 20.29
N ASN A 550 -32.75 33.96 19.07
CA ASN A 550 -33.54 33.79 17.84
C ASN A 550 -33.54 32.36 17.26
N SER A 551 -32.87 31.38 17.90
CA SER A 551 -32.75 30.02 17.35
C SER A 551 -34.05 29.19 17.38
N LEU A 552 -35.11 29.67 18.05
CA LEU A 552 -36.40 28.97 18.17
C LEU A 552 -37.31 29.16 16.93
N ALA A 553 -37.15 30.22 16.14
CA ALA A 553 -38.09 30.57 15.06
C ALA A 553 -37.93 29.75 13.76
N ARG A 554 -36.83 29.00 13.60
CA ARG A 554 -36.61 28.12 12.43
C ARG A 554 -37.12 26.69 12.61
N SER A 555 -37.57 26.34 13.83
CA SER A 555 -37.85 24.96 14.23
C SER A 555 -39.25 24.46 13.85
N GLU A 556 -40.21 25.32 13.53
CA GLU A 556 -41.56 24.88 13.11
C GLU A 556 -41.60 24.30 11.69
N ALA A 557 -40.62 24.62 10.84
CA ALA A 557 -40.57 24.11 9.45
C ALA A 557 -39.94 22.72 9.32
N VAL A 558 -39.12 22.29 10.29
CA VAL A 558 -38.28 21.08 10.17
C VAL A 558 -38.95 19.84 10.79
N ASN A 559 -39.89 20.03 11.72
CA ASN A 559 -40.51 18.92 12.46
C ASN A 559 -41.63 18.16 11.71
N ASN A 560 -41.99 18.55 10.49
CA ASN A 560 -43.08 17.92 9.71
C ASN A 560 -42.64 16.95 8.61
N GLN A 561 -41.36 16.59 8.50
CA GLN A 561 -40.86 15.68 7.44
C GLN A 561 -40.29 14.33 7.92
N PHE A 562 -40.39 14.00 9.20
CA PHE A 562 -39.92 12.70 9.72
C PHE A 562 -41.08 11.77 10.08
N SER A 563 -41.81 11.32 9.06
CA SER A 563 -42.57 10.07 9.13
C SER A 563 -42.03 9.12 8.06
N THR A 564 -41.47 7.99 8.51
CA THR A 564 -41.28 6.73 7.76
C THR A 564 -41.10 6.88 6.24
N PHE A 565 -39.86 7.00 5.77
CA PHE A 565 -39.54 6.78 4.37
C PHE A 565 -38.92 5.40 4.17
N GLU A 566 -39.75 4.46 3.73
CA GLU A 566 -39.29 3.50 2.72
C GLU A 566 -38.73 4.32 1.54
N LEU A 567 -37.60 3.91 0.99
CA LEU A 567 -36.95 4.60 -0.13
C LEU A 567 -37.90 4.61 -1.33
N ASP A 568 -38.57 5.74 -1.55
CA ASP A 568 -39.26 6.06 -2.79
C ASP A 568 -38.28 6.79 -3.71
N ASP A 569 -37.93 6.16 -4.84
CA ASP A 569 -37.03 6.71 -5.89
C ASP A 569 -37.59 8.01 -6.54
N SER A 570 -38.77 8.47 -6.12
CA SER A 570 -39.50 9.60 -6.68
C SER A 570 -38.95 10.99 -6.29
N GLU A 571 -38.25 11.16 -5.17
CA GLU A 571 -37.89 12.50 -4.65
C GLU A 571 -36.50 13.05 -5.10
N PHE A 572 -35.53 12.18 -5.43
CA PHE A 572 -34.13 12.59 -5.64
C PHE A 572 -33.77 12.80 -7.12
N PHE A 573 -33.44 14.03 -7.55
CA PHE A 573 -33.03 14.33 -8.94
C PHE A 573 -31.50 14.49 -9.03
N VAL A 574 -30.84 13.72 -9.91
CA VAL A 574 -29.38 13.81 -10.13
C VAL A 574 -28.97 15.19 -10.64
N SER A 575 -29.87 15.86 -11.37
CA SER A 575 -29.66 17.21 -11.88
C SER A 575 -29.56 18.30 -10.80
N GLU A 576 -30.01 18.05 -9.57
CA GLU A 576 -29.91 19.01 -8.45
C GLU A 576 -28.45 19.39 -8.16
N ALA A 577 -27.55 18.40 -8.04
CA ALA A 577 -26.12 18.61 -7.88
C ALA A 577 -25.47 19.32 -9.09
N ILE A 578 -26.07 19.19 -10.28
CA ILE A 578 -25.57 19.87 -11.49
C ILE A 578 -25.90 21.36 -11.43
N PHE A 579 -27.10 21.75 -10.99
CA PHE A 579 -27.48 23.15 -10.85
C PHE A 579 -26.76 23.86 -9.70
N GLU A 580 -26.44 23.16 -8.62
CA GLU A 580 -25.55 23.68 -7.56
C GLU A 580 -24.14 24.01 -8.10
N GLU A 581 -23.58 23.11 -8.91
CA GLU A 581 -22.25 23.32 -9.52
C GLU A 581 -22.26 24.45 -10.56
N ILE A 582 -23.33 24.58 -11.36
CA ILE A 582 -23.53 25.74 -12.25
C ILE A 582 -23.54 27.03 -11.42
N GLY A 583 -24.21 27.04 -10.26
CA GLY A 583 -24.23 28.17 -9.33
C GLY A 583 -22.82 28.55 -8.84
N ARG A 584 -21.99 27.57 -8.44
CA ARG A 584 -20.59 27.82 -8.06
C ARG A 584 -19.77 28.41 -9.19
N ARG A 585 -19.90 27.88 -10.41
CA ARG A 585 -19.11 28.34 -11.57
C ARG A 585 -19.46 29.76 -11.99
N ILE A 586 -20.72 30.16 -11.87
CA ILE A 586 -21.15 31.55 -12.09
C ILE A 586 -20.45 32.49 -11.11
N ALA A 587 -20.32 32.10 -9.84
CA ALA A 587 -19.60 32.88 -8.83
C ALA A 587 -18.08 32.98 -9.11
N MET A 588 -17.50 31.99 -9.79
CA MET A 588 -16.06 31.92 -10.11
C MET A 588 -15.68 32.62 -11.42
N ILE A 589 -16.64 32.99 -12.27
CA ILE A 589 -16.38 33.63 -13.58
C ILE A 589 -17.10 35.00 -13.60
N PRO A 590 -16.47 36.08 -13.08
CA PRO A 590 -17.14 37.37 -12.85
C PRO A 590 -17.72 38.04 -14.10
N ASP A 591 -17.26 37.65 -15.30
CA ASP A 591 -17.67 38.23 -16.58
C ASP A 591 -18.67 37.35 -17.37
N VAL A 592 -19.10 36.21 -16.83
CA VAL A 592 -20.04 35.31 -17.53
C VAL A 592 -21.42 35.96 -17.70
N THR A 593 -21.87 36.74 -16.73
CA THR A 593 -23.16 37.48 -16.78
C THR A 593 -23.16 38.50 -17.92
N LYS A 594 -22.06 39.23 -18.11
CA LYS A 594 -21.88 40.18 -19.22
C LYS A 594 -21.79 39.51 -20.60
N THR A 595 -21.31 38.27 -20.64
CA THR A 595 -21.05 37.55 -21.90
C THR A 595 -22.31 36.83 -22.43
N VAL A 596 -23.10 36.28 -21.51
CA VAL A 596 -24.29 35.50 -21.84
C VAL A 596 -25.56 36.35 -21.86
N ASP A 597 -25.71 37.30 -20.90
CA ASP A 597 -26.80 38.29 -20.80
C ASP A 597 -28.20 37.71 -21.11
N ALA A 598 -28.55 36.62 -20.43
CA ALA A 598 -29.78 35.88 -20.68
C ALA A 598 -30.25 35.10 -19.44
N VAL A 599 -31.54 34.76 -19.43
CA VAL A 599 -32.15 33.87 -18.43
C VAL A 599 -32.50 32.54 -19.08
N PHE A 600 -32.07 31.43 -18.49
CA PHE A 600 -32.36 30.07 -18.96
C PHE A 600 -33.26 29.36 -17.95
N GLU A 601 -34.27 28.64 -18.45
CA GLU A 601 -35.10 27.76 -17.63
C GLU A 601 -34.90 26.32 -18.07
N PHE A 602 -34.78 25.40 -17.13
CA PHE A 602 -34.58 23.98 -17.35
C PHE A 602 -35.73 23.19 -16.74
N ASN A 603 -36.55 22.61 -17.61
CA ASN A 603 -37.64 21.71 -17.24
C ASN A 603 -37.09 20.28 -17.22
N ILE A 604 -36.80 19.77 -16.03
CA ILE A 604 -36.27 18.42 -15.83
C ILE A 604 -37.41 17.47 -15.52
N SER A 605 -37.49 16.35 -16.26
CA SER A 605 -38.49 15.31 -16.03
C SER A 605 -37.85 13.95 -15.74
N LYS A 606 -38.45 13.14 -14.86
CA LYS A 606 -38.11 11.72 -14.71
C LYS A 606 -39.11 10.82 -15.42
N SER A 607 -38.73 9.55 -15.60
CA SER A 607 -39.57 8.50 -16.19
C SER A 607 -40.89 8.23 -15.43
N ASN A 608 -41.02 8.70 -14.19
CA ASN A 608 -42.18 8.54 -13.31
C ASN A 608 -43.11 9.77 -13.28
N ASP A 609 -43.09 10.63 -14.30
CA ASP A 609 -43.84 11.90 -14.40
C ASP A 609 -43.45 13.00 -13.38
N ALA A 610 -42.48 12.78 -12.49
CA ALA A 610 -41.95 13.82 -11.62
C ALA A 610 -41.21 14.90 -12.43
N LYS A 611 -41.45 16.17 -12.12
CA LYS A 611 -40.89 17.33 -12.83
C LYS A 611 -40.34 18.36 -11.87
N ARG A 612 -39.17 18.92 -12.20
CA ARG A 612 -38.57 20.07 -11.52
C ARG A 612 -38.20 21.13 -12.53
N VAL A 613 -38.20 22.38 -12.10
CA VAL A 613 -37.85 23.53 -12.93
C VAL A 613 -36.71 24.28 -12.27
N TRP A 614 -35.65 24.56 -13.02
CA TRP A 614 -34.51 25.33 -12.55
C TRP A 614 -34.29 26.56 -13.41
N THR A 615 -34.05 27.70 -12.78
CA THR A 615 -33.72 28.95 -13.48
C THR A 615 -32.25 29.29 -13.27
N VAL A 616 -31.56 29.57 -14.36
CA VAL A 616 -30.19 30.12 -14.41
C VAL A 616 -30.29 31.55 -14.97
N ASP A 617 -30.28 32.54 -14.08
CA ASP A 617 -30.36 33.96 -14.41
C ASP A 617 -28.94 34.52 -14.53
N LEU A 618 -28.46 34.74 -15.77
CA LEU A 618 -27.17 35.38 -16.06
C LEU A 618 -27.33 36.82 -16.53
N LYS A 619 -28.55 37.37 -16.43
CA LYS A 619 -28.87 38.75 -16.81
C LYS A 619 -28.73 39.68 -15.61
N SER A 620 -29.01 39.18 -14.41
CA SER A 620 -28.74 39.87 -13.15
C SER A 620 -27.24 40.10 -12.92
N LEU A 621 -26.90 41.24 -12.29
CA LEU A 621 -25.53 41.74 -12.17
C LEU A 621 -24.52 40.73 -11.58
N ASN A 622 -25.00 39.83 -10.70
CA ASN A 622 -24.19 38.84 -10.01
C ASN A 622 -24.42 37.39 -10.49
N GLY A 623 -25.39 37.16 -11.38
CA GLY A 623 -25.83 35.84 -11.78
C GLY A 623 -26.46 35.04 -10.63
N SER A 624 -27.42 34.17 -10.91
CA SER A 624 -28.00 33.29 -9.89
C SER A 624 -28.59 32.01 -10.47
N VAL A 625 -28.59 30.96 -9.66
CA VAL A 625 -29.27 29.69 -9.97
C VAL A 625 -30.22 29.38 -8.83
N TYR A 626 -31.47 29.04 -9.16
CA TYR A 626 -32.47 28.68 -8.16
C TYR A 626 -33.54 27.75 -8.74
N GLU A 627 -34.15 26.95 -7.86
CA GLU A 627 -35.29 26.12 -8.21
C GLU A 627 -36.57 26.98 -8.31
N GLY A 628 -37.36 26.70 -9.35
CA GLY A 628 -38.57 27.41 -9.73
C GLY A 628 -38.45 28.19 -11.04
N HIS A 629 -39.60 28.62 -11.55
CA HIS A 629 -39.69 29.49 -12.73
C HIS A 629 -39.03 30.85 -12.48
N SER A 630 -38.61 31.51 -13.56
CA SER A 630 -37.96 32.81 -13.49
C SER A 630 -38.82 33.84 -12.75
N LYS A 631 -38.24 34.48 -11.72
CA LYS A 631 -38.92 35.42 -10.81
C LYS A 631 -38.89 36.88 -11.27
N SER A 632 -38.02 37.22 -12.24
CA SER A 632 -37.68 38.60 -12.61
C SER A 632 -38.11 38.97 -14.05
N GLU A 633 -37.90 38.09 -15.03
CA GLU A 633 -38.24 38.29 -16.46
C GLU A 633 -38.52 36.94 -17.17
N PRO A 634 -39.25 36.89 -18.30
CA PRO A 634 -39.49 35.63 -19.03
C PRO A 634 -38.17 35.01 -19.52
N PRO A 635 -38.01 33.67 -19.45
CA PRO A 635 -36.78 33.00 -19.85
C PRO A 635 -36.48 33.22 -21.32
N SER A 636 -35.25 33.61 -21.63
CA SER A 636 -34.75 33.80 -23.00
C SER A 636 -34.62 32.47 -23.75
N CYS A 637 -34.45 31.39 -23.01
CA CYS A 637 -34.37 30.03 -23.52
C CYS A 637 -34.88 29.04 -22.46
N VAL A 638 -35.76 28.12 -22.86
CA VAL A 638 -36.28 27.03 -22.02
C VAL A 638 -35.80 25.70 -22.60
N LEU A 639 -35.09 24.92 -21.80
CA LEU A 639 -34.62 23.59 -22.14
C LEU A 639 -35.46 22.55 -21.41
N THR A 640 -36.03 21.60 -22.14
CA THR A 640 -36.72 20.44 -21.54
C THR A 640 -35.90 19.19 -21.82
N ILE A 641 -35.52 18.48 -20.75
CA ILE A 641 -34.61 17.33 -20.79
C ILE A 641 -34.94 16.38 -19.63
N THR A 642 -34.65 15.09 -19.77
CA THR A 642 -34.84 14.15 -18.65
C THR A 642 -33.74 14.30 -17.59
N ASP A 643 -33.99 13.89 -16.35
CA ASP A 643 -32.98 13.91 -15.28
C ASP A 643 -31.75 13.05 -15.67
N GLU A 644 -32.00 11.90 -16.29
CA GLU A 644 -30.97 11.00 -16.77
C GLU A 644 -30.19 11.58 -17.97
N ASP A 645 -30.86 12.19 -18.94
CA ASP A 645 -30.18 12.82 -20.09
C ASP A 645 -29.45 14.11 -19.68
N MET A 646 -29.92 14.85 -18.68
CA MET A 646 -29.23 16.01 -18.10
C MET A 646 -27.95 15.60 -17.39
N ALA A 647 -28.00 14.50 -16.63
CA ALA A 647 -26.80 13.91 -16.05
C ALA A 647 -25.82 13.43 -17.13
N ALA A 648 -26.32 12.77 -18.18
CA ALA A 648 -25.49 12.35 -19.30
C ALA A 648 -24.86 13.54 -20.05
N LEU A 649 -25.60 14.65 -20.20
CA LEU A 649 -25.12 15.88 -20.82
C LEU A 649 -23.98 16.51 -19.99
N ALA A 650 -24.18 16.68 -18.68
CA ALA A 650 -23.16 17.26 -17.79
C ALA A 650 -21.91 16.38 -17.65
N MET A 651 -22.06 15.05 -17.72
CA MET A 651 -20.93 14.12 -17.71
C MET A 651 -20.22 13.99 -19.07
N GLY A 652 -20.70 14.70 -20.11
CA GLY A 652 -20.15 14.62 -21.47
C GLY A 652 -20.43 13.29 -22.19
N MET A 653 -21.38 12.51 -21.68
CA MET A 653 -21.83 11.24 -22.27
C MET A 653 -22.92 11.44 -23.34
N LEU A 654 -23.66 12.56 -23.31
CA LEU A 654 -24.62 12.98 -24.33
C LEU A 654 -24.08 14.20 -25.07
N ASN A 655 -23.93 14.12 -26.40
CA ASN A 655 -23.58 15.28 -27.21
C ASN A 655 -24.81 16.23 -27.30
N PRO A 656 -24.67 17.54 -27.04
CA PRO A 656 -25.81 18.47 -27.02
C PRO A 656 -26.56 18.59 -28.36
N VAL A 657 -25.83 18.57 -29.49
CA VAL A 657 -26.42 18.68 -30.84
C VAL A 657 -27.15 17.41 -31.20
N GLU A 658 -26.56 16.25 -30.88
CA GLU A 658 -27.20 14.95 -31.09
C GLU A 658 -28.45 14.79 -30.21
N GLY A 659 -28.36 15.20 -28.94
CA GLY A 659 -29.48 15.20 -28.00
C GLY A 659 -30.65 16.09 -28.42
N PHE A 660 -30.37 17.22 -29.08
CA PHE A 660 -31.42 18.05 -29.66
C PHE A 660 -32.05 17.40 -30.91
N MET A 661 -31.21 16.90 -31.84
CA MET A 661 -31.67 16.30 -33.10
C MET A 661 -32.50 15.02 -32.89
N ASN A 662 -32.19 14.24 -31.85
CA ASN A 662 -32.94 13.02 -31.52
C ASN A 662 -34.12 13.25 -30.56
N GLY A 663 -34.42 14.51 -30.22
CA GLY A 663 -35.57 14.91 -29.42
C GLY A 663 -35.44 14.69 -27.91
N LYS A 664 -34.26 14.29 -27.41
CA LYS A 664 -33.96 14.17 -25.97
C LYS A 664 -33.84 15.53 -25.27
N ILE A 665 -33.43 16.55 -26.01
CA ILE A 665 -33.37 17.94 -25.57
C ILE A 665 -34.34 18.74 -26.44
N LYS A 666 -35.33 19.37 -25.82
CA LYS A 666 -36.22 20.31 -26.52
C LYS A 666 -35.88 21.72 -26.09
N ILE A 667 -35.72 22.62 -27.06
CA ILE A 667 -35.36 24.02 -26.80
C ILE A 667 -36.49 24.92 -27.31
N GLN A 668 -36.97 25.82 -26.45
CA GLN A 668 -37.91 26.88 -26.79
C GLN A 668 -37.26 28.24 -26.47
N GLY A 669 -37.55 29.29 -27.25
CA GLY A 669 -36.84 30.56 -27.18
C GLY A 669 -35.65 30.63 -28.14
N ASN A 670 -34.57 31.34 -27.80
CA ASN A 670 -33.42 31.52 -28.69
C ASN A 670 -32.36 30.43 -28.50
N PRO A 671 -32.27 29.41 -29.38
CA PRO A 671 -31.37 28.27 -29.19
C PRO A 671 -29.89 28.64 -29.31
N ILE A 672 -29.53 29.75 -29.99
CA ILE A 672 -28.12 30.18 -30.10
C ILE A 672 -27.55 30.54 -28.71
N LEU A 673 -28.39 30.98 -27.77
CA LEU A 673 -27.95 31.30 -26.41
C LEU A 673 -27.43 30.06 -25.65
N THR A 674 -27.88 28.86 -26.01
CA THR A 674 -27.39 27.61 -25.40
C THR A 674 -25.92 27.33 -25.72
N GLN A 675 -25.40 27.82 -26.85
CA GLN A 675 -23.98 27.73 -27.18
C GLN A 675 -23.13 28.66 -26.31
N LYS A 676 -23.68 29.81 -25.89
CA LYS A 676 -22.99 30.71 -24.97
C LYS A 676 -22.95 30.17 -23.54
N LEU A 677 -23.93 29.34 -23.16
CA LEU A 677 -23.98 28.68 -21.86
C LEU A 677 -22.88 27.61 -21.71
N GLN A 678 -22.35 27.10 -22.83
CA GLN A 678 -21.27 26.09 -22.85
C GLN A 678 -20.02 26.53 -22.09
N VAL A 679 -19.75 27.84 -21.99
CA VAL A 679 -18.64 28.41 -21.21
C VAL A 679 -18.65 27.94 -19.75
N LEU A 680 -19.83 27.66 -19.17
CA LEU A 680 -19.95 27.13 -17.81
C LEU A 680 -19.58 25.65 -17.69
N PHE A 681 -19.42 24.93 -18.80
CA PHE A 681 -19.20 23.47 -18.84
C PHE A 681 -17.87 23.04 -19.48
N GLU A 682 -17.07 23.98 -20.00
CA GLU A 682 -15.71 23.67 -20.49
C GLU A 682 -14.76 23.34 -19.32
N LYS A 683 -13.85 22.38 -19.52
CA LYS A 683 -12.97 21.82 -18.48
C LYS A 683 -11.69 22.66 -18.28
N ASP A 684 -11.32 22.79 -17.01
CA ASP A 684 -10.03 23.16 -16.41
C ASP A 684 -9.50 24.60 -16.54
N SER A 685 -9.42 25.27 -15.37
CA SER A 685 -8.86 26.60 -15.13
C SER A 685 -7.32 26.68 -15.20
N SER A 686 -6.62 25.56 -15.43
CA SER A 686 -5.18 25.53 -15.73
C SER A 686 -4.88 25.98 -17.17
N ASP A 687 -5.80 25.73 -18.09
CA ASP A 687 -5.57 25.95 -19.53
C ASP A 687 -5.75 27.43 -19.91
N LEU A 688 -6.37 28.26 -19.07
CA LEU A 688 -6.48 29.72 -19.32
C LEU A 688 -5.20 30.49 -18.98
N VAL A 689 -4.32 29.92 -18.15
CA VAL A 689 -3.00 30.47 -17.84
C VAL A 689 -2.00 30.05 -18.92
N GLU A 690 -2.07 28.79 -19.36
CA GLU A 690 -1.25 28.29 -20.48
C GLU A 690 -1.72 28.83 -21.83
N ALA A 691 -3.01 29.00 -22.10
CA ALA A 691 -3.49 29.63 -23.35
C ALA A 691 -3.16 31.14 -23.45
N ARG A 692 -2.89 31.82 -22.32
CA ARG A 692 -2.35 33.19 -22.30
C ARG A 692 -0.84 33.22 -22.53
N ALA A 693 -0.11 32.19 -22.08
CA ALA A 693 1.31 32.00 -22.36
C ALA A 693 1.56 31.54 -23.82
N GLU A 694 0.72 30.65 -24.35
CA GLU A 694 0.79 30.14 -25.72
C GLU A 694 0.30 31.17 -26.74
N LYS A 695 -0.66 32.06 -26.42
CA LYS A 695 -1.00 33.22 -27.27
C LYS A 695 0.10 34.28 -27.30
N ALA A 696 0.96 34.35 -26.29
CA ALA A 696 2.14 35.22 -26.29
C ALA A 696 3.29 34.60 -27.12
N GLU A 697 3.49 33.28 -27.07
CA GLU A 697 4.48 32.57 -27.89
C GLU A 697 4.05 32.34 -29.35
N MET A 698 2.75 32.17 -29.64
CA MET A 698 2.24 32.03 -31.01
C MET A 698 2.28 33.34 -31.79
N LYS A 699 2.18 34.50 -31.13
CA LYS A 699 2.36 35.82 -31.77
C LYS A 699 3.81 36.07 -32.21
N GLU A 700 4.78 35.39 -31.59
CA GLU A 700 6.20 35.45 -31.93
C GLU A 700 6.60 34.40 -33.00
N LYS A 701 5.87 33.27 -33.10
CA LYS A 701 6.07 32.24 -34.14
C LYS A 701 5.29 32.49 -35.44
N GLU A 702 4.12 33.14 -35.41
CA GLU A 702 3.35 33.51 -36.61
C GLU A 702 4.00 34.64 -37.43
N MET A 703 4.95 35.40 -36.86
CA MET A 703 5.78 36.37 -37.59
C MET A 703 6.94 35.74 -38.38
N LYS A 704 7.16 34.41 -38.29
CA LYS A 704 8.32 33.75 -38.92
C LYS A 704 8.03 32.60 -39.88
N LEU A 705 6.78 32.27 -40.19
CA LEU A 705 6.51 31.24 -41.22
C LEU A 705 5.25 31.50 -42.05
N ALA A 706 5.13 32.72 -42.56
CA ALA A 706 4.38 32.96 -43.79
C ALA A 706 5.27 32.61 -45.00
N ALA A 707 5.37 31.32 -45.36
CA ALA A 707 5.82 30.89 -46.69
C ALA A 707 5.41 29.43 -46.99
N ALA A 708 4.63 29.27 -48.07
CA ALA A 708 4.41 28.08 -48.91
C ALA A 708 3.27 27.08 -48.55
N LYS A 709 2.14 27.34 -49.21
CA LYS A 709 1.03 26.45 -49.68
C LYS A 709 1.57 25.26 -50.54
N SER A 710 0.89 24.17 -50.94
CA SER A 710 -0.50 23.86 -51.30
C SER A 710 -0.69 22.37 -51.73
N ASN A 711 -1.95 21.91 -51.71
CA ASN A 711 -2.66 20.99 -52.64
C ASN A 711 -2.86 19.48 -52.34
N ALA A 712 -4.16 19.09 -52.42
CA ALA A 712 -4.78 17.76 -52.49
C ALA A 712 -5.06 17.37 -53.99
N PRO A 713 -6.00 16.46 -54.40
CA PRO A 713 -6.79 15.38 -53.75
C PRO A 713 -7.01 14.08 -54.64
N ILE A 714 -7.97 13.19 -54.25
CA ILE A 714 -8.99 12.45 -55.09
C ILE A 714 -8.97 10.87 -55.22
N GLN A 715 -10.02 10.25 -54.62
CA GLN A 715 -11.04 9.22 -55.05
C GLN A 715 -10.81 7.77 -55.60
N MET A 716 -11.70 6.88 -55.06
CA MET A 716 -12.73 5.97 -55.68
C MET A 716 -12.52 4.45 -55.96
N ALA A 717 -13.56 3.69 -55.51
CA ALA A 717 -14.29 2.54 -56.13
C ALA A 717 -13.61 1.15 -56.30
N ALA A 718 -14.28 -0.03 -56.38
CA ALA A 718 -15.60 -0.60 -56.05
C ALA A 718 -15.63 -2.11 -56.46
N HIS A 719 -16.58 -2.92 -55.92
CA HIS A 719 -17.23 -4.13 -56.50
C HIS A 719 -16.42 -5.47 -56.58
N SER A 720 -16.97 -6.72 -56.52
CA SER A 720 -18.33 -7.31 -56.47
C SER A 720 -18.29 -8.86 -56.35
N GLY A 721 -19.35 -9.48 -55.78
CA GLY A 721 -19.97 -10.82 -56.09
C GLY A 721 -19.23 -12.12 -55.68
N GLY A 722 -19.83 -13.26 -55.29
CA GLY A 722 -21.21 -13.78 -55.18
C GLY A 722 -21.19 -15.33 -55.37
N GLY A 723 -21.64 -16.17 -54.42
CA GLY A 723 -22.74 -17.16 -54.62
C GLY A 723 -22.40 -18.63 -54.25
N GLY A 724 -23.30 -19.34 -53.52
CA GLY A 724 -23.26 -20.80 -53.17
C GLY A 724 -23.81 -21.72 -54.29
N PRO A 725 -24.44 -22.93 -54.08
CA PRO A 725 -24.91 -23.64 -52.85
C PRO A 725 -24.86 -25.24 -52.83
N GLY A 726 -25.31 -25.89 -51.71
CA GLY A 726 -25.97 -27.25 -51.56
C GLY A 726 -25.16 -28.56 -51.83
N GLY A 727 -25.38 -29.78 -51.28
CA GLY A 727 -26.27 -30.39 -50.27
C GLY A 727 -26.61 -31.90 -50.58
N ALA A 728 -26.31 -32.84 -49.65
CA ALA A 728 -26.76 -34.27 -49.47
C ALA A 728 -26.41 -35.37 -50.53
N GLY A 729 -26.16 -36.68 -50.26
CA GLY A 729 -26.15 -37.56 -49.07
C GLY A 729 -25.92 -39.07 -49.46
N GLY A 730 -25.72 -39.98 -48.50
CA GLY A 730 -25.85 -41.47 -48.63
C GLY A 730 -24.56 -42.31 -48.46
N GLY A 731 -24.56 -43.32 -47.56
CA GLY A 731 -23.39 -44.16 -47.23
C GLY A 731 -23.67 -45.68 -47.16
N ASP A 732 -22.63 -46.51 -46.97
CA ASP A 732 -22.55 -47.62 -46.00
C ASP A 732 -21.17 -48.33 -45.99
N GLY A 733 -20.75 -48.87 -44.81
CA GLY A 733 -19.96 -50.12 -44.70
C GLY A 733 -18.42 -50.13 -44.53
N SER A 734 -17.88 -49.73 -43.36
CA SER A 734 -16.59 -50.22 -42.79
C SER A 734 -16.34 -49.62 -41.39
N SER A 735 -16.67 -50.34 -40.31
CA SER A 735 -16.48 -49.84 -38.92
C SER A 735 -15.12 -50.27 -38.35
N GLY A 736 -14.06 -49.57 -38.75
CA GLY A 736 -12.83 -49.47 -37.97
C GLY A 736 -13.05 -48.53 -36.77
N GLY A 737 -13.47 -49.08 -35.63
CA GLY A 737 -13.61 -48.32 -34.39
C GLY A 737 -12.25 -48.07 -33.75
N GLU A 738 -11.98 -46.82 -33.34
CA GLU A 738 -10.75 -46.45 -32.63
C GLU A 738 -10.53 -47.33 -31.38
N PRO A 739 -9.30 -47.84 -31.17
CA PRO A 739 -8.98 -48.68 -30.01
C PRO A 739 -9.29 -47.98 -28.68
N CYS A 740 -9.61 -48.78 -27.66
CA CYS A 740 -9.86 -48.28 -26.30
C CYS A 740 -8.51 -47.95 -25.63
N ILE A 741 -8.47 -46.83 -24.92
CA ILE A 741 -7.26 -46.33 -24.24
C ILE A 741 -6.76 -47.37 -23.24
N ILE A 742 -7.69 -47.99 -22.50
CA ILE A 742 -7.36 -48.97 -21.46
C ILE A 742 -6.82 -50.30 -21.99
N ASP A 743 -7.03 -50.63 -23.26
CA ASP A 743 -6.55 -51.88 -23.85
C ASP A 743 -5.03 -52.00 -23.72
N SER A 744 -4.31 -50.89 -23.95
CA SER A 744 -2.85 -50.84 -23.82
C SER A 744 -2.35 -51.11 -22.40
N VAL A 745 -3.18 -50.84 -21.38
CA VAL A 745 -2.87 -51.09 -19.96
C VAL A 745 -2.97 -52.57 -19.65
N PHE A 746 -4.06 -53.23 -20.09
CA PHE A 746 -4.22 -54.67 -19.91
C PHE A 746 -3.12 -55.45 -20.66
N GLU A 747 -2.81 -55.04 -21.89
CA GLU A 747 -1.82 -55.71 -22.74
C GLU A 747 -0.38 -55.53 -22.26
N ASN A 748 0.01 -54.29 -21.90
CA ASN A 748 1.42 -53.99 -21.67
C ASN A 748 1.80 -53.86 -20.19
N TRP A 749 0.90 -53.36 -19.34
CA TRP A 749 1.22 -53.06 -17.94
C TRP A 749 0.77 -54.18 -17.00
N LEU A 750 -0.51 -54.52 -17.02
CA LEU A 750 -1.09 -55.56 -16.15
C LEU A 750 -0.54 -56.95 -16.45
N THR A 751 -0.30 -57.29 -17.73
CA THR A 751 0.28 -58.58 -18.11
C THR A 751 1.74 -58.72 -17.65
N LYS A 752 2.55 -57.64 -17.68
CA LYS A 752 3.93 -57.65 -17.15
C LYS A 752 3.96 -57.77 -15.62
N ARG A 753 3.03 -57.10 -14.94
CA ARG A 753 2.92 -57.13 -13.48
C ARG A 753 2.42 -58.47 -12.92
N LEU A 754 1.85 -59.33 -13.77
CA LEU A 754 1.40 -60.67 -13.39
C LEU A 754 2.54 -61.55 -12.84
N GLU A 755 3.76 -61.38 -13.34
CA GLU A 755 4.96 -62.07 -12.84
C GLU A 755 5.38 -61.58 -11.45
N GLU A 756 5.17 -60.29 -11.16
CA GLU A 756 5.47 -59.65 -9.86
C GLU A 756 4.40 -59.98 -8.79
N MET A 757 3.21 -60.40 -9.20
CA MET A 757 2.06 -60.67 -8.34
C MET A 757 1.87 -62.16 -8.00
N GLN A 758 2.82 -63.03 -8.35
CA GLN A 758 2.69 -64.49 -8.24
C GLN A 758 2.35 -64.96 -6.81
N ASP A 759 2.86 -64.29 -5.78
CA ASP A 759 2.57 -64.62 -4.38
C ASP A 759 1.12 -64.27 -3.94
N LEU A 760 0.49 -63.32 -4.63
CA LEU A 760 -0.88 -62.87 -4.34
C LEU A 760 -1.94 -63.66 -5.12
N ILE A 761 -1.58 -64.28 -6.25
CA ILE A 761 -2.52 -65.02 -7.12
C ILE A 761 -3.23 -66.17 -6.37
N PRO A 762 -2.55 -67.03 -5.57
CA PRO A 762 -3.21 -68.08 -4.79
C PRO A 762 -4.17 -67.56 -3.71
N VAL A 763 -4.05 -66.28 -3.32
CA VAL A 763 -4.93 -65.61 -2.34
C VAL A 763 -6.17 -65.04 -3.01
N ILE A 764 -6.04 -64.54 -4.25
CA ILE A 764 -7.13 -63.88 -4.97
C ILE A 764 -8.15 -64.90 -5.52
N LYS A 765 -7.68 -66.00 -6.15
CA LYS A 765 -8.51 -67.12 -6.66
C LYS A 765 -9.85 -66.74 -7.29
N THR A 766 -9.87 -65.66 -8.08
CA THR A 766 -11.09 -65.09 -8.66
C THR A 766 -10.89 -64.77 -10.14
N VAL A 767 -11.93 -64.97 -10.95
CA VAL A 767 -11.98 -64.56 -12.36
C VAL A 767 -12.75 -63.25 -12.51
N TYR A 768 -12.05 -62.18 -12.93
CA TYR A 768 -12.65 -60.87 -13.20
C TYR A 768 -12.82 -60.66 -14.70
N GLN A 769 -14.01 -60.23 -15.13
CA GLN A 769 -14.25 -59.77 -16.49
C GLN A 769 -14.49 -58.26 -16.51
N TRP A 770 -13.92 -57.57 -17.49
CA TRP A 770 -14.03 -56.13 -17.69
C TRP A 770 -14.69 -55.85 -19.02
N ASN A 771 -15.84 -55.20 -19.00
CA ASN A 771 -16.54 -54.72 -20.19
C ASN A 771 -16.32 -53.20 -20.30
N ILE A 772 -15.51 -52.80 -21.27
CA ILE A 772 -15.15 -51.41 -21.50
C ILE A 772 -16.12 -50.81 -22.50
N LEU A 773 -16.81 -49.75 -22.10
CA LEU A 773 -17.75 -49.02 -22.94
C LEU A 773 -17.06 -47.87 -23.64
N LYS A 774 -17.41 -47.61 -24.90
CA LYS A 774 -17.09 -46.36 -25.60
C LYS A 774 -18.38 -45.86 -26.23
N ASN A 775 -18.80 -44.64 -25.90
CA ASN A 775 -20.10 -44.09 -26.29
C ASN A 775 -21.29 -45.00 -25.93
N GLY A 776 -21.23 -45.65 -24.75
CA GLY A 776 -22.33 -46.46 -24.20
C GLY A 776 -22.49 -47.87 -24.78
N LYS A 777 -21.66 -48.29 -25.74
CA LYS A 777 -21.61 -49.68 -26.26
C LYS A 777 -20.31 -50.37 -25.85
N ILE A 778 -20.34 -51.68 -25.61
CA ILE A 778 -19.14 -52.47 -25.27
C ILE A 778 -18.19 -52.43 -26.47
N ALA A 779 -17.05 -51.78 -26.28
CA ALA A 779 -16.02 -51.58 -27.28
C ALA A 779 -14.82 -52.52 -27.06
N SER A 780 -14.57 -52.97 -25.83
CA SER A 780 -13.54 -53.97 -25.52
C SER A 780 -13.92 -54.82 -24.30
N VAL A 781 -13.45 -56.06 -24.25
CA VAL A 781 -13.66 -56.99 -23.13
C VAL A 781 -12.35 -57.64 -22.72
N TRP A 782 -12.05 -57.69 -21.43
CA TRP A 782 -10.85 -58.31 -20.86
C TRP A 782 -11.18 -59.26 -19.72
N THR A 783 -10.44 -60.35 -19.60
CA THR A 783 -10.56 -61.28 -18.46
C THR A 783 -9.22 -61.40 -17.72
N CYS A 784 -9.26 -61.27 -16.40
CA CYS A 784 -8.18 -61.58 -15.48
C CYS A 784 -8.58 -62.82 -14.65
N ASP A 785 -8.04 -63.97 -15.00
CA ASP A 785 -8.30 -65.25 -14.33
C ASP A 785 -7.18 -65.57 -13.36
N PHE A 786 -7.44 -65.42 -12.06
CA PHE A 786 -6.50 -65.74 -11.00
C PHE A 786 -6.84 -67.05 -10.26
N LYS A 787 -7.76 -67.89 -10.78
CA LYS A 787 -8.13 -69.17 -10.13
C LYS A 787 -7.06 -70.25 -10.31
N ASN A 788 -6.34 -70.23 -11.42
CA ASN A 788 -5.28 -71.19 -11.71
C ASN A 788 -3.93 -70.68 -11.19
N ASN A 789 -3.07 -71.57 -10.66
CA ASN A 789 -1.81 -71.28 -9.93
C ASN A 789 -0.70 -70.63 -10.79
N GLY A 790 -0.96 -69.42 -11.30
CA GLY A 790 -0.06 -68.64 -12.14
C GLY A 790 -0.74 -67.40 -12.72
N GLY A 791 -2.08 -67.37 -12.69
CA GLY A 791 -2.91 -66.28 -13.19
C GLY A 791 -2.81 -66.12 -14.71
N SER A 792 -3.82 -65.52 -15.33
CA SER A 792 -3.75 -65.14 -16.73
C SER A 792 -4.60 -63.92 -17.01
N ILE A 793 -4.12 -63.05 -17.90
CA ILE A 793 -4.86 -61.88 -18.36
C ILE A 793 -4.94 -61.97 -19.89
N TYR A 794 -6.15 -61.91 -20.44
CA TYR A 794 -6.36 -62.04 -21.87
C TYR A 794 -7.59 -61.28 -22.36
N ARG A 795 -7.58 -60.91 -23.64
CA ARG A 795 -8.68 -60.21 -24.30
C ARG A 795 -9.82 -61.21 -24.57
N GLY A 796 -11.05 -60.79 -24.31
CA GLY A 796 -12.27 -61.58 -24.44
C GLY A 796 -12.85 -62.04 -23.09
N PRO A 797 -14.07 -62.61 -23.10
CA PRO A 797 -14.71 -63.18 -21.91
C PRO A 797 -13.96 -64.44 -21.42
N PRO A 798 -14.23 -64.94 -20.19
CA PRO A 798 -13.53 -66.09 -19.64
C PRO A 798 -13.61 -67.33 -20.53
N LYS A 799 -12.46 -67.98 -20.76
CA LYS A 799 -12.33 -69.15 -21.65
C LYS A 799 -13.06 -70.40 -21.13
N SER A 800 -13.26 -70.51 -19.81
CA SER A 800 -14.05 -71.59 -19.20
C SER A 800 -14.78 -71.10 -17.96
N GLY A 801 -16.10 -71.34 -17.89
CA GLY A 801 -16.96 -70.87 -16.79
C GLY A 801 -17.45 -69.42 -16.96
N LYS A 802 -18.23 -68.92 -16.00
CA LYS A 802 -18.64 -67.50 -15.93
C LYS A 802 -17.66 -66.73 -15.04
N ALA A 803 -17.46 -65.45 -15.33
CA ALA A 803 -16.68 -64.57 -14.45
C ALA A 803 -17.31 -64.52 -13.06
N ASP A 804 -16.48 -64.57 -12.03
CA ASP A 804 -16.94 -64.43 -10.65
C ASP A 804 -17.38 -62.98 -10.37
N CYS A 805 -16.72 -62.00 -11.00
CA CYS A 805 -17.06 -60.59 -10.91
C CYS A 805 -16.85 -59.90 -12.27
N THR A 806 -17.90 -59.26 -12.78
CA THR A 806 -17.87 -58.49 -14.02
C THR A 806 -17.97 -56.99 -13.73
N LEU A 807 -17.00 -56.21 -14.19
CA LEU A 807 -16.94 -54.76 -14.08
C LEU A 807 -17.25 -54.12 -15.44
N THR A 808 -18.22 -53.21 -15.50
CA THR A 808 -18.63 -52.52 -16.73
C THR A 808 -18.55 -51.01 -16.54
N LEU A 809 -17.75 -50.33 -17.35
CA LEU A 809 -17.49 -48.88 -17.23
C LEU A 809 -16.95 -48.30 -18.54
N ASP A 810 -17.06 -46.98 -18.69
CA ASP A 810 -16.53 -46.26 -19.86
C ASP A 810 -14.99 -46.23 -19.89
N ASP A 811 -14.41 -46.30 -21.09
CA ASP A 811 -12.96 -46.35 -21.36
C ASP A 811 -12.18 -45.22 -20.66
N MET A 812 -12.70 -43.99 -20.69
CA MET A 812 -12.07 -42.84 -20.02
C MET A 812 -12.25 -42.85 -18.50
N VAL A 813 -13.27 -43.56 -18.00
CA VAL A 813 -13.45 -43.77 -16.55
C VAL A 813 -12.50 -44.86 -16.09
N ALA A 814 -12.36 -45.96 -16.83
CA ALA A 814 -11.38 -47.01 -16.55
C ALA A 814 -9.96 -46.44 -16.51
N ALA A 815 -9.54 -45.70 -17.54
CA ALA A 815 -8.20 -45.12 -17.61
C ALA A 815 -7.90 -44.18 -16.43
N ARG A 816 -8.87 -43.37 -15.99
CA ARG A 816 -8.70 -42.48 -14.83
C ARG A 816 -8.69 -43.21 -13.50
N ILE A 817 -9.43 -44.31 -13.36
CA ILE A 817 -9.36 -45.18 -12.18
C ILE A 817 -7.96 -45.80 -12.08
N PHE A 818 -7.43 -46.35 -13.17
CA PHE A 818 -6.07 -46.91 -13.19
C PHE A 818 -4.96 -45.87 -12.99
N ASP A 819 -5.17 -44.62 -13.43
CA ASP A 819 -4.27 -43.48 -13.16
C ASP A 819 -4.42 -42.91 -11.72
N GLY A 820 -5.32 -43.44 -10.90
CA GLY A 820 -5.62 -42.93 -9.55
C GLY A 820 -6.31 -41.56 -9.51
N LYS A 821 -6.75 -41.04 -10.66
CA LYS A 821 -7.40 -39.72 -10.85
C LYS A 821 -8.92 -39.77 -10.64
N GLU A 822 -9.50 -40.95 -10.57
CA GLU A 822 -10.91 -41.18 -10.27
C GLU A 822 -11.03 -42.30 -9.23
N ASP A 823 -11.82 -42.10 -8.18
CA ASP A 823 -12.04 -43.11 -7.14
C ASP A 823 -13.05 -44.16 -7.60
N ALA A 824 -12.67 -45.45 -7.55
CA ALA A 824 -13.48 -46.56 -8.06
C ALA A 824 -14.79 -46.74 -7.29
N MET A 825 -14.81 -46.49 -5.98
CA MET A 825 -16.00 -46.63 -5.14
C MET A 825 -17.00 -45.51 -5.42
N LYS A 826 -16.52 -44.29 -5.62
CA LYS A 826 -17.34 -43.14 -6.03
C LYS A 826 -17.86 -43.28 -7.47
N ALA A 827 -17.05 -43.84 -8.38
CA ALA A 827 -17.49 -44.19 -9.73
C ALA A 827 -18.60 -45.26 -9.69
N PHE A 828 -18.51 -46.25 -8.79
CA PHE A 828 -19.56 -47.24 -8.58
C PHE A 828 -20.84 -46.65 -8.00
N MET A 829 -20.75 -45.87 -6.92
CA MET A 829 -21.94 -45.24 -6.30
C MET A 829 -22.65 -44.24 -7.22
N SER A 830 -21.91 -43.59 -8.12
CA SER A 830 -22.50 -42.68 -9.13
C SER A 830 -23.01 -43.40 -10.38
N GLY A 831 -22.93 -44.74 -10.43
CA GLY A 831 -23.40 -45.57 -11.54
C GLY A 831 -22.51 -45.55 -12.79
N LYS A 832 -21.35 -44.89 -12.73
CA LYS A 832 -20.36 -44.80 -13.82
C LYS A 832 -19.49 -46.07 -13.94
N LEU A 833 -19.36 -46.83 -12.85
CA LEU A 833 -18.88 -48.20 -12.82
C LEU A 833 -20.03 -49.10 -12.35
N LYS A 834 -20.31 -50.18 -13.07
CA LYS A 834 -21.28 -51.20 -12.68
C LYS A 834 -20.56 -52.51 -12.40
N ILE A 835 -20.88 -53.15 -11.28
CA ILE A 835 -20.32 -54.44 -10.88
C ILE A 835 -21.46 -55.44 -10.81
N SER A 836 -21.29 -56.60 -11.43
CA SER A 836 -22.21 -57.74 -11.35
C SER A 836 -21.46 -59.03 -11.01
N GLY A 837 -22.08 -59.90 -10.22
CA GLY A 837 -21.40 -61.08 -9.62
C GLY A 837 -20.98 -60.82 -8.18
N ASN A 838 -19.86 -61.39 -7.75
CA ASN A 838 -19.38 -61.32 -6.37
C ASN A 838 -18.75 -59.96 -6.05
N ILE A 839 -19.55 -59.06 -5.46
CA ILE A 839 -19.18 -57.67 -5.15
C ILE A 839 -18.03 -57.58 -4.13
N LEU A 840 -17.92 -58.53 -3.19
CA LEU A 840 -16.81 -58.58 -2.23
C LEU A 840 -15.46 -58.87 -2.92
N ALA A 841 -15.48 -59.54 -4.08
CA ALA A 841 -14.27 -59.73 -4.87
C ALA A 841 -13.77 -58.42 -5.48
N ALA A 842 -14.67 -57.52 -5.90
CA ALA A 842 -14.28 -56.20 -6.42
C ALA A 842 -13.56 -55.33 -5.37
N GLN A 843 -13.81 -55.54 -4.07
CA GLN A 843 -13.06 -54.86 -3.00
C GLN A 843 -11.63 -55.38 -2.87
N LYS A 844 -11.41 -56.70 -3.02
CA LYS A 844 -10.07 -57.30 -3.03
C LYS A 844 -9.22 -56.77 -4.18
N LEU A 845 -9.87 -56.43 -5.29
CA LEU A 845 -9.23 -55.86 -6.47
C LEU A 845 -8.61 -54.47 -6.20
N GLN A 846 -9.21 -53.69 -5.28
CA GLN A 846 -8.67 -52.39 -4.87
C GLN A 846 -7.36 -52.53 -4.07
N GLN A 847 -7.21 -53.60 -3.30
CA GLN A 847 -5.95 -53.90 -2.59
C GLN A 847 -4.79 -54.22 -3.54
N LEU A 848 -5.07 -54.66 -4.78
CA LEU A 848 -4.02 -54.95 -5.76
C LEU A 848 -3.35 -53.69 -6.31
N TRP A 849 -3.99 -52.53 -6.19
CA TRP A 849 -3.56 -51.27 -6.81
C TRP A 849 -3.42 -50.10 -5.81
N ALA A 850 -3.56 -50.36 -4.51
CA ALA A 850 -3.49 -49.36 -3.45
C ALA A 850 -2.05 -48.96 -3.06
N GLU A 851 -1.03 -49.69 -3.51
CA GLU A 851 0.38 -49.30 -3.36
C GLU A 851 0.89 -48.65 -4.66
N GLU A 852 1.47 -47.46 -4.49
CA GLU A 852 1.74 -46.42 -5.50
C GLU A 852 2.04 -46.93 -6.92
N ALA A 853 1.19 -46.52 -7.88
CA ALA A 853 1.55 -46.58 -9.29
C ALA A 853 2.76 -45.64 -9.54
N PRO A 854 3.79 -46.09 -10.30
CA PRO A 854 5.04 -45.36 -10.43
C PRO A 854 4.84 -44.02 -11.14
N LYS A 855 5.50 -42.97 -10.62
CA LYS A 855 5.55 -41.63 -11.22
C LYS A 855 6.22 -41.68 -12.59
N GLY A 856 5.41 -41.60 -13.65
CA GLY A 856 5.89 -41.36 -15.01
C GLY A 856 4.85 -41.71 -16.08
N THR A 857 4.22 -40.66 -16.63
CA THR A 857 3.34 -40.67 -17.81
C THR A 857 1.93 -41.25 -17.60
N SER A 858 0.91 -40.49 -17.98
CA SER A 858 -0.51 -40.89 -17.85
C SER A 858 -0.84 -42.02 -18.83
N ILE A 859 -1.66 -42.99 -18.41
CA ILE A 859 -2.16 -44.08 -19.28
C ILE A 859 -2.81 -43.55 -20.56
N VAL A 860 -3.44 -42.37 -20.50
CA VAL A 860 -4.10 -41.71 -21.64
C VAL A 860 -3.10 -41.20 -22.69
N GLU A 861 -1.85 -40.98 -22.32
CA GLU A 861 -0.78 -40.50 -23.22
C GLU A 861 -0.12 -41.65 -24.00
N MET A 862 -0.09 -42.89 -23.46
CA MET A 862 0.52 -44.05 -24.12
C MET A 862 -0.30 -44.58 -25.32
N SER A 863 -1.63 -44.56 -25.25
CA SER A 863 -2.48 -45.08 -26.33
C SER A 863 -2.41 -44.26 -27.64
N LYS A 864 -1.95 -43.01 -27.56
CA LYS A 864 -1.69 -42.18 -28.75
C LYS A 864 -0.42 -42.60 -29.51
N ALA A 865 0.46 -43.39 -28.91
CA ALA A 865 1.77 -43.75 -29.47
C ALA A 865 1.84 -45.14 -30.13
N SER A 866 0.82 -46.01 -29.98
CA SER A 866 0.91 -47.43 -30.37
C SER A 866 0.35 -47.80 -31.76
N ASN A 867 -0.10 -46.84 -32.57
CA ASN A 867 -0.67 -47.09 -33.92
C ASN A 867 0.28 -46.70 -35.07
N ALA A 868 1.50 -47.24 -35.11
CA ALA A 868 2.26 -47.38 -36.37
C ALA A 868 3.47 -48.33 -36.24
N ALA A 869 3.50 -49.38 -37.07
CA ALA A 869 4.68 -50.20 -37.41
C ALA A 869 4.59 -50.61 -38.90
N PRO A 870 5.62 -51.17 -39.56
CA PRO A 870 6.98 -50.64 -39.76
C PRO A 870 7.53 -50.81 -41.22
N LYS A 871 8.64 -50.09 -41.54
CA LYS A 871 9.81 -50.41 -42.42
C LYS A 871 10.12 -49.52 -43.66
N ALA A 872 11.45 -49.27 -43.74
CA ALA A 872 12.35 -48.94 -44.88
C ALA A 872 12.77 -47.46 -45.10
N SER A 873 14.05 -47.20 -44.76
CA SER A 873 14.85 -45.96 -44.81
C SER A 873 15.29 -45.56 -46.24
N PRO A 874 15.97 -44.40 -46.51
CA PRO A 874 16.37 -43.30 -45.63
C PRO A 874 16.09 -41.88 -46.21
N SER A 875 15.84 -40.88 -45.34
CA SER A 875 16.57 -39.59 -45.33
C SER A 875 16.00 -38.70 -44.22
N THR A 876 16.87 -37.85 -43.70
CA THR A 876 16.91 -37.31 -42.34
C THR A 876 15.93 -36.18 -41.99
N THR A 877 15.74 -36.04 -40.68
CA THR A 877 15.36 -34.85 -39.86
C THR A 877 13.88 -34.44 -39.74
N ALA A 878 13.27 -34.76 -38.57
CA ALA A 878 12.11 -34.06 -38.01
C ALA A 878 12.34 -33.73 -36.52
N SER A 879 11.93 -32.51 -36.15
CA SER A 879 12.31 -31.69 -34.99
C SER A 879 11.75 -32.16 -33.64
N GLN A 880 12.60 -32.15 -32.60
CA GLN A 880 12.18 -32.11 -31.19
C GLN A 880 11.42 -30.80 -30.92
N THR A 881 10.28 -30.81 -30.19
CA THR A 881 9.65 -29.58 -29.69
C THR A 881 10.19 -29.24 -28.30
N ASP A 882 10.46 -27.95 -28.08
CA ASP A 882 11.11 -27.44 -26.87
C ASP A 882 10.04 -27.15 -25.78
N PRO A 883 10.08 -27.82 -24.62
CA PRO A 883 9.06 -27.70 -23.58
C PRO A 883 8.97 -26.30 -22.95
N ASP A 884 10.03 -25.48 -23.01
CA ASP A 884 9.97 -24.10 -22.51
C ASP A 884 9.25 -23.18 -23.49
N LEU A 885 9.34 -23.47 -24.80
CA LEU A 885 8.58 -22.74 -25.82
C LEU A 885 7.08 -23.05 -25.74
N GLU A 886 6.71 -24.27 -25.34
CA GLU A 886 5.30 -24.68 -25.21
C GLU A 886 4.60 -24.06 -24.00
N ARG A 887 5.35 -23.64 -22.97
CA ARG A 887 4.81 -22.99 -21.76
C ARG A 887 4.54 -21.49 -21.93
N ILE A 888 5.01 -20.87 -23.01
CA ILE A 888 4.75 -19.45 -23.30
C ILE A 888 3.26 -19.30 -23.66
N PRO A 889 2.48 -18.46 -22.94
CA PRO A 889 1.08 -18.27 -23.27
C PRO A 889 0.95 -17.59 -24.63
N VAL A 890 0.11 -18.13 -25.50
CA VAL A 890 -0.21 -17.57 -26.83
C VAL A 890 -1.66 -17.10 -26.92
N THR A 891 -2.26 -16.78 -25.78
CA THR A 891 -3.69 -16.41 -25.62
C THR A 891 -4.01 -15.01 -26.12
N GLY A 892 -3.03 -14.10 -26.14
CA GLY A 892 -3.22 -12.68 -26.42
C GLY A 892 -4.05 -11.96 -25.36
N LEU A 893 -4.02 -12.43 -24.10
CA LEU A 893 -4.63 -11.72 -22.97
C LEU A 893 -3.66 -10.68 -22.42
N LYS A 894 -4.17 -9.48 -22.15
CA LYS A 894 -3.39 -8.39 -21.55
C LYS A 894 -3.03 -8.73 -20.10
N GLY A 895 -3.87 -9.46 -19.39
CA GLY A 895 -3.63 -9.95 -18.03
C GLY A 895 -2.41 -10.86 -17.90
N ASP A 896 -2.12 -11.69 -18.92
CA ASP A 896 -0.94 -12.58 -18.90
C ASP A 896 0.38 -11.77 -18.83
N VAL A 897 0.39 -10.57 -19.42
CA VAL A 897 1.49 -9.59 -19.32
C VAL A 897 1.70 -9.11 -17.89
N PHE A 898 0.61 -8.73 -17.22
CA PHE A 898 0.66 -8.20 -15.86
C PHE A 898 1.14 -9.23 -14.85
N PHE A 899 0.65 -10.46 -14.95
CA PHE A 899 1.05 -11.50 -14.00
C PHE A 899 2.51 -11.95 -14.18
N ASN A 900 3.10 -11.79 -15.37
CA ASN A 900 4.53 -11.98 -15.58
C ASN A 900 5.37 -10.88 -14.91
N ILE A 901 4.95 -9.61 -15.01
CA ILE A 901 5.57 -8.49 -14.27
C ILE A 901 5.43 -8.74 -12.75
N PHE A 902 4.21 -9.06 -12.31
CA PHE A 902 3.91 -9.34 -10.90
C PHE A 902 4.77 -10.48 -10.34
N LYS A 903 4.90 -11.58 -11.08
CA LYS A 903 5.78 -12.71 -10.76
C LYS A 903 7.24 -12.29 -10.63
N ALA A 904 7.76 -11.51 -11.57
CA ALA A 904 9.14 -11.02 -11.53
C ALA A 904 9.40 -10.15 -10.30
N ARG A 905 8.48 -9.24 -9.96
CA ARG A 905 8.63 -8.34 -8.81
C ARG A 905 8.54 -9.06 -7.47
N MET A 906 7.67 -10.05 -7.35
CA MET A 906 7.59 -10.88 -6.14
C MET A 906 8.88 -11.67 -5.87
N HIS A 907 9.60 -12.08 -6.92
CA HIS A 907 10.91 -12.74 -6.75
C HIS A 907 12.03 -11.78 -6.34
N GLU A 908 11.97 -10.50 -6.75
CA GLU A 908 12.96 -9.48 -6.40
C GLU A 908 12.83 -9.01 -4.95
N GLU A 909 11.61 -8.93 -4.45
CA GLU A 909 11.31 -8.43 -3.11
C GLU A 909 10.47 -9.46 -2.32
N PRO A 910 11.04 -10.61 -1.93
CA PRO A 910 10.28 -11.66 -1.23
C PRO A 910 9.65 -11.16 0.08
N ASP A 911 10.24 -10.14 0.72
CA ASP A 911 9.72 -9.55 1.95
C ASP A 911 8.46 -8.68 1.73
N PHE A 912 8.25 -8.18 0.50
CA PHE A 912 7.07 -7.38 0.11
C PHE A 912 5.78 -8.19 0.31
N MET A 913 5.79 -9.47 -0.07
CA MET A 913 4.65 -10.35 0.08
C MET A 913 4.65 -11.11 1.41
N LYS A 914 5.79 -11.43 2.03
CA LYS A 914 5.84 -12.14 3.35
C LYS A 914 4.99 -11.51 4.45
N ARG A 915 4.67 -10.22 4.36
CA ARG A 915 3.71 -9.51 5.23
C ARG A 915 2.26 -9.99 5.09
N LEU A 916 1.94 -10.74 4.03
CA LEU A 916 0.62 -11.26 3.67
C LEU A 916 0.66 -12.78 3.43
N ARG A 917 0.34 -13.60 4.44
CA ARG A 917 0.17 -15.07 4.27
C ARG A 917 -1.17 -15.42 3.60
N VAL A 918 -1.29 -15.13 2.31
CA VAL A 918 -2.56 -15.14 1.54
C VAL A 918 -2.41 -15.87 0.21
N ILE A 919 -3.47 -16.55 -0.23
CA ILE A 919 -3.63 -17.08 -1.59
C ILE A 919 -4.71 -16.28 -2.33
N PHE A 920 -4.30 -15.51 -3.35
CA PHE A 920 -5.22 -14.85 -4.28
C PHE A 920 -5.41 -15.69 -5.54
N GLN A 921 -6.66 -15.90 -5.95
CA GLN A 921 -7.02 -16.47 -7.24
C GLN A 921 -7.69 -15.40 -8.11
N PHE A 922 -7.20 -15.18 -9.32
CA PHE A 922 -7.76 -14.26 -10.30
C PHE A 922 -8.38 -15.05 -11.45
N ASN A 923 -9.70 -15.02 -11.56
CA ASN A 923 -10.46 -15.54 -12.68
C ASN A 923 -10.58 -14.44 -13.73
N ILE A 924 -9.78 -14.53 -14.79
CA ILE A 924 -9.78 -13.53 -15.86
C ILE A 924 -10.85 -13.89 -16.87
N LEU A 925 -11.71 -12.93 -17.17
CA LEU A 925 -12.71 -13.02 -18.23
C LEU A 925 -12.22 -12.31 -19.49
N LYS A 926 -12.69 -12.73 -20.66
CA LYS A 926 -12.55 -11.98 -21.91
C LYS A 926 -13.93 -11.78 -22.51
N ASN A 927 -14.37 -10.53 -22.60
CA ASN A 927 -15.73 -10.17 -22.98
C ASN A 927 -16.78 -10.93 -22.13
N GLY A 928 -16.55 -11.00 -20.82
CA GLY A 928 -17.44 -11.66 -19.85
C GLY A 928 -17.40 -13.20 -19.81
N LYS A 929 -16.61 -13.85 -20.68
CA LYS A 929 -16.44 -15.32 -20.68
C LYS A 929 -15.16 -15.74 -19.96
N PRO A 930 -15.13 -16.82 -19.15
CA PRO A 930 -13.91 -17.31 -18.51
C PRO A 930 -12.79 -17.56 -19.53
N ALA A 931 -11.63 -16.93 -19.30
CA ALA A 931 -10.49 -16.99 -20.21
C ALA A 931 -9.30 -17.72 -19.58
N CYS A 932 -8.86 -17.33 -18.39
CA CYS A 932 -7.80 -18.04 -17.65
C CYS A 932 -7.90 -17.82 -16.14
N ILE A 933 -7.08 -18.55 -15.38
CA ILE A 933 -6.95 -18.39 -13.94
C ILE A 933 -5.48 -18.15 -13.61
N TRP A 934 -5.22 -17.12 -12.80
CA TRP A 934 -3.93 -16.86 -12.20
C TRP A 934 -4.02 -17.01 -10.67
N THR A 935 -3.01 -17.60 -10.07
CA THR A 935 -2.91 -17.76 -8.62
C THR A 935 -1.63 -17.14 -8.13
N ALA A 936 -1.75 -16.29 -7.12
CA ALA A 936 -0.65 -15.77 -6.32
C ALA A 936 -0.72 -16.43 -4.93
N ASP A 937 0.13 -17.42 -4.70
CA ASP A 937 0.22 -18.19 -3.46
C ASP A 937 1.40 -17.69 -2.63
N ASN A 938 1.10 -17.10 -1.47
CA ASN A 938 2.08 -16.69 -0.50
C ASN A 938 1.86 -17.33 0.88
N LYS A 939 1.23 -18.52 0.90
CA LYS A 939 0.79 -19.20 2.13
C LYS A 939 1.25 -20.65 2.21
N THR A 940 1.26 -21.38 1.09
CA THR A 940 1.40 -22.85 1.10
C THR A 940 2.86 -23.33 1.23
N LYS A 941 3.81 -22.55 0.74
CA LYS A 941 5.25 -22.84 0.82
C LYS A 941 5.96 -21.59 1.34
N ASN A 942 7.11 -21.71 2.01
CA ASN A 942 7.89 -20.58 2.52
C ASN A 942 8.48 -19.66 1.41
N GLU A 943 7.99 -19.79 0.18
CA GLU A 943 8.36 -19.03 -1.01
C GLU A 943 7.08 -18.57 -1.72
N THR A 944 7.09 -17.31 -2.17
CA THR A 944 6.01 -16.71 -2.97
C THR A 944 5.95 -17.34 -4.36
N GLN A 945 4.77 -17.80 -4.80
CA GLN A 945 4.58 -18.42 -6.11
C GLN A 945 3.45 -17.74 -6.90
N VAL A 946 3.69 -17.44 -8.18
CA VAL A 946 2.67 -16.98 -9.13
C VAL A 946 2.61 -17.93 -10.32
N TYR A 947 1.44 -18.52 -10.56
CA TYR A 947 1.24 -19.52 -11.61
C TYR A 947 -0.16 -19.45 -12.23
N ARG A 948 -0.29 -19.97 -13.45
CA ARG A 948 -1.47 -19.83 -14.31
C ARG A 948 -2.42 -21.03 -14.21
N GLU A 949 -2.75 -21.42 -12.98
CA GLU A 949 -3.67 -22.52 -12.65
C GLU A 949 -4.37 -22.21 -11.31
N PRO A 950 -5.52 -22.81 -10.98
CA PRO A 950 -6.11 -22.74 -9.63
C PRO A 950 -5.17 -23.30 -8.56
N PRO A 951 -5.26 -22.86 -7.29
CA PRO A 951 -4.42 -23.39 -6.22
C PRO A 951 -4.69 -24.88 -5.98
N LYS A 952 -3.62 -25.66 -5.91
CA LYS A 952 -3.67 -27.12 -5.71
C LYS A 952 -3.64 -27.46 -4.23
N GLY A 953 -4.69 -28.12 -3.74
CA GLY A 953 -4.74 -28.67 -2.37
C GLY A 953 -5.01 -27.67 -1.24
N VAL A 954 -5.17 -26.37 -1.55
CA VAL A 954 -5.49 -25.33 -0.57
C VAL A 954 -6.56 -24.39 -1.14
N LYS A 955 -7.52 -23.96 -0.32
CA LYS A 955 -8.56 -23.01 -0.75
C LYS A 955 -7.96 -21.59 -0.89
N PRO A 956 -8.30 -20.83 -1.95
CA PRO A 956 -7.95 -19.42 -2.04
C PRO A 956 -8.60 -18.63 -0.90
N ASP A 957 -7.87 -17.68 -0.33
CA ASP A 957 -8.39 -16.76 0.70
C ASP A 957 -9.22 -15.63 0.05
N CYS A 958 -8.91 -15.27 -1.20
CA CYS A 958 -9.65 -14.30 -1.99
C CYS A 958 -9.65 -14.69 -3.48
N ILE A 959 -10.83 -14.76 -4.07
CA ILE A 959 -11.06 -15.02 -5.50
C ILE A 959 -11.58 -13.73 -6.14
N VAL A 960 -10.85 -13.20 -7.11
CA VAL A 960 -11.22 -12.01 -7.89
C VAL A 960 -11.60 -12.45 -9.28
N THR A 961 -12.78 -12.06 -9.76
CA THR A 961 -13.22 -12.29 -11.14
C THR A 961 -13.34 -10.95 -11.84
N VAL A 962 -12.64 -10.78 -12.96
CA VAL A 962 -12.52 -9.49 -13.64
C VAL A 962 -12.26 -9.70 -15.13
N ASP A 963 -12.79 -8.82 -15.99
CA ASP A 963 -12.50 -8.83 -17.43
C ASP A 963 -11.07 -8.31 -17.72
N ASP A 964 -10.42 -8.87 -18.74
CA ASP A 964 -9.04 -8.59 -19.15
C ASP A 964 -8.78 -7.09 -19.38
N GLU A 965 -9.74 -6.39 -19.98
CA GLU A 965 -9.65 -4.94 -20.22
C GLU A 965 -9.79 -4.11 -18.93
N ASP A 966 -10.64 -4.57 -18.02
CA ASP A 966 -10.88 -3.88 -16.75
C ASP A 966 -9.74 -4.15 -15.76
N LEU A 967 -9.12 -5.34 -15.80
CA LEU A 967 -7.89 -5.64 -15.06
C LEU A 967 -6.75 -4.70 -15.47
N LEU A 968 -6.55 -4.48 -16.77
CA LEU A 968 -5.56 -3.53 -17.28
C LEU A 968 -5.81 -2.11 -16.74
N LYS A 969 -7.06 -1.63 -16.72
CA LYS A 969 -7.39 -0.31 -16.19
C LYS A 969 -7.14 -0.19 -14.69
N ILE A 970 -7.40 -1.25 -13.93
CA ILE A 970 -7.09 -1.31 -12.49
C ILE A 970 -5.58 -1.25 -12.28
N MET A 971 -4.83 -2.12 -12.96
CA MET A 971 -3.38 -2.25 -12.78
C MET A 971 -2.58 -1.04 -13.25
N THR A 972 -3.18 -0.19 -14.10
CA THR A 972 -2.59 1.08 -14.56
C THR A 972 -3.07 2.30 -13.78
N GLY A 973 -3.94 2.11 -12.80
CA GLY A 973 -4.52 3.22 -12.01
C GLY A 973 -5.54 4.07 -12.77
N LYS A 974 -5.91 3.70 -14.02
CA LYS A 974 -6.90 4.42 -14.82
C LYS A 974 -8.32 4.27 -14.30
N VAL A 975 -8.61 3.16 -13.60
CA VAL A 975 -9.91 2.94 -12.97
C VAL A 975 -9.72 2.38 -11.57
N ASN A 976 -10.44 2.98 -10.63
CA ASN A 976 -10.51 2.52 -9.25
C ASN A 976 -11.22 1.15 -9.19
N PRO A 977 -10.60 0.10 -8.57
CA PRO A 977 -11.19 -1.23 -8.52
C PRO A 977 -12.48 -1.32 -7.71
N GLN A 978 -12.67 -0.45 -6.71
CA GLN A 978 -13.93 -0.35 -5.96
C GLN A 978 -15.08 0.12 -6.87
N ARG A 979 -14.82 1.05 -7.80
CA ARG A 979 -15.82 1.49 -8.80
C ARG A 979 -16.27 0.32 -9.70
N LEU A 980 -15.34 -0.50 -10.17
CA LEU A 980 -15.68 -1.67 -11.01
C LEU A 980 -16.36 -2.77 -10.20
N PHE A 981 -16.05 -2.92 -8.92
CA PHE A 981 -16.76 -3.81 -8.01
C PHE A 981 -18.22 -3.36 -7.79
N MET A 982 -18.45 -2.07 -7.53
CA MET A 982 -19.80 -1.50 -7.39
C MET A 982 -20.63 -1.61 -8.68
N MET A 983 -19.99 -1.49 -9.85
CA MET A 983 -20.63 -1.71 -11.16
C MET A 983 -20.86 -3.21 -11.49
N GLY A 984 -20.48 -4.13 -10.60
CA GLY A 984 -20.58 -5.58 -10.82
C GLY A 984 -19.63 -6.17 -11.86
N LYS A 985 -18.69 -5.35 -12.38
CA LYS A 985 -17.69 -5.73 -13.39
C LYS A 985 -16.51 -6.49 -12.78
N VAL A 986 -16.21 -6.23 -11.51
CA VAL A 986 -15.32 -7.05 -10.68
C VAL A 986 -16.17 -7.79 -9.66
N LYS A 987 -16.02 -9.11 -9.55
CA LYS A 987 -16.67 -9.92 -8.51
C LYS A 987 -15.63 -10.49 -7.58
N VAL A 988 -15.83 -10.36 -6.28
CA VAL A 988 -14.89 -10.86 -5.27
C VAL A 988 -15.60 -11.88 -4.39
N LYS A 989 -14.96 -13.02 -4.15
CA LYS A 989 -15.43 -14.07 -3.25
C LYS A 989 -14.33 -14.43 -2.26
N GLY A 990 -14.65 -14.47 -0.97
CA GLY A 990 -13.65 -14.62 0.10
C GLY A 990 -13.40 -13.30 0.81
N ASN A 991 -12.20 -13.11 1.37
CA ASN A 991 -11.91 -11.92 2.18
C ASN A 991 -11.59 -10.70 1.29
N ILE A 992 -12.60 -9.85 1.09
CA ILE A 992 -12.54 -8.65 0.24
C ILE A 992 -11.50 -7.63 0.77
N MET A 993 -11.26 -7.56 2.08
CA MET A 993 -10.25 -6.65 2.66
C MET A 993 -8.83 -7.00 2.20
N LEU A 994 -8.57 -8.27 1.83
CA LEU A 994 -7.27 -8.67 1.27
C LEU A 994 -7.05 -8.05 -0.11
N LEU A 995 -8.12 -7.86 -0.90
CA LEU A 995 -8.02 -7.19 -2.20
C LEU A 995 -7.68 -5.70 -2.05
N GLN A 996 -8.22 -5.03 -1.02
CA GLN A 996 -7.85 -3.64 -0.70
C GLN A 996 -6.39 -3.52 -0.25
N LYS A 997 -5.88 -4.47 0.54
CA LYS A 997 -4.46 -4.54 0.91
C LYS A 997 -3.56 -4.76 -0.31
N LEU A 998 -3.94 -5.67 -1.21
CA LEU A 998 -3.21 -5.90 -2.45
C LEU A 998 -3.18 -4.64 -3.34
N ASN A 999 -4.31 -3.93 -3.45
CA ASN A 999 -4.39 -2.68 -4.20
C ASN A 999 -3.53 -1.57 -3.58
N SER A 1000 -3.50 -1.46 -2.25
CA SER A 1000 -2.68 -0.46 -1.53
C SER A 1000 -1.19 -0.72 -1.76
N LEU A 1001 -0.75 -1.97 -1.65
CA LEU A 1001 0.62 -2.38 -1.95
C LEU A 1001 1.01 -2.12 -3.41
N TRP A 1002 0.11 -2.43 -4.35
CA TRP A 1002 0.33 -2.14 -5.76
C TRP A 1002 0.47 -0.63 -6.03
N THR A 1003 -0.38 0.19 -5.40
CA THR A 1003 -0.35 1.66 -5.53
C THR A 1003 0.93 2.25 -4.94
N GLU A 1004 1.38 1.76 -3.77
CA GLU A 1004 2.66 2.14 -3.17
C GLU A 1004 3.83 1.82 -4.11
N TYR A 1005 3.79 0.63 -4.72
CA TYR A 1005 4.82 0.17 -5.65
C TYR A 1005 4.89 1.03 -6.92
N GLN A 1006 3.75 1.49 -7.44
CA GLN A 1006 3.67 2.47 -8.53
C GLN A 1006 4.26 3.83 -8.12
N LYS A 1007 3.92 4.34 -6.93
CA LYS A 1007 4.41 5.63 -6.40
C LYS A 1007 5.93 5.64 -6.20
N LEU A 1008 6.51 4.51 -5.82
CA LEU A 1008 7.96 4.35 -5.65
C LEU A 1008 8.73 4.26 -6.98
N GLY A 1009 8.05 4.35 -8.13
CA GLY A 1009 8.69 4.27 -9.46
C GLY A 1009 9.29 2.89 -9.77
N LYS A 1010 8.86 1.83 -9.07
CA LYS A 1010 9.43 0.49 -9.17
C LYS A 1010 8.87 -0.34 -10.34
N THR A 1011 8.05 0.24 -11.21
CA THR A 1011 7.57 -0.34 -12.49
C THR A 1011 7.95 0.52 -13.71
N PRO A 1012 9.24 0.81 -13.95
CA PRO A 1012 9.66 1.69 -15.05
C PRO A 1012 9.36 1.11 -16.46
N GLU A 1013 9.07 -0.19 -16.57
CA GLU A 1013 8.59 -0.86 -17.79
C GLU A 1013 7.12 -0.54 -18.13
N LEU A 1014 6.31 -0.19 -17.13
CA LEU A 1014 4.86 -0.04 -17.31
C LEU A 1014 4.51 1.19 -18.18
N PRO A 1015 5.08 2.40 -17.97
CA PRO A 1015 4.84 3.55 -18.85
C PRO A 1015 5.23 3.33 -20.31
N LEU A 1016 6.20 2.44 -20.60
CA LEU A 1016 6.65 2.17 -21.96
C LEU A 1016 5.69 1.32 -22.78
N ILE A 1017 4.74 0.63 -22.13
CA ILE A 1017 3.90 -0.36 -22.78
C ILE A 1017 2.40 -0.18 -22.56
N VAL A 1018 1.99 0.59 -21.55
CA VAL A 1018 0.57 0.81 -21.25
C VAL A 1018 -0.17 1.38 -22.45
N ASP A 1019 0.41 2.34 -23.17
CA ASP A 1019 -0.24 2.92 -24.35
C ASP A 1019 -0.35 1.90 -25.49
N VAL A 1020 0.62 1.00 -25.64
CA VAL A 1020 0.55 -0.07 -26.65
C VAL A 1020 -0.53 -1.07 -26.29
N LEU A 1021 -0.61 -1.51 -25.02
CA LEU A 1021 -1.61 -2.47 -24.57
C LEU A 1021 -3.04 -1.89 -24.58
N ILE A 1022 -3.20 -0.58 -24.41
CA ILE A 1022 -4.51 0.08 -24.44
C ILE A 1022 -4.99 0.29 -25.87
N ASN A 1023 -4.11 0.77 -26.75
CA ASN A 1023 -4.50 1.18 -28.09
C ASN A 1023 -4.50 0.01 -29.08
N ASP A 1024 -3.70 -1.04 -28.85
CA ASP A 1024 -3.58 -2.20 -29.75
C ASP A 1024 -3.80 -3.55 -29.05
N PRO A 1025 -4.62 -4.47 -29.61
CA PRO A 1025 -4.79 -5.81 -29.08
C PRO A 1025 -3.55 -6.70 -29.30
N LEU A 1026 -3.23 -7.56 -28.33
CA LEU A 1026 -2.23 -8.63 -28.51
C LEU A 1026 -2.74 -9.66 -29.51
N LYS A 1027 -1.85 -10.15 -30.39
CA LYS A 1027 -2.22 -11.14 -31.41
C LYS A 1027 -2.16 -12.56 -30.83
N PRO A 1028 -3.28 -13.30 -30.73
CA PRO A 1028 -3.25 -14.68 -30.27
C PRO A 1028 -2.45 -15.58 -31.21
N GLY A 1029 -1.87 -16.66 -30.69
CA GLY A 1029 -1.13 -17.66 -31.47
C GLY A 1029 0.33 -17.32 -31.77
N LEU A 1030 0.86 -16.25 -31.18
CA LEU A 1030 2.27 -15.81 -31.31
C LEU A 1030 2.96 -15.78 -29.93
N LYS A 1031 4.12 -16.43 -29.82
CA LYS A 1031 4.96 -16.45 -28.60
C LYS A 1031 5.71 -15.13 -28.41
N SER A 1032 6.04 -14.45 -29.50
CA SER A 1032 6.66 -13.11 -29.50
C SER A 1032 5.82 -12.08 -28.77
N GLU A 1033 4.50 -12.15 -28.87
CA GLU A 1033 3.57 -11.21 -28.23
C GLU A 1033 3.63 -11.27 -26.69
N SER A 1034 3.99 -12.43 -26.13
CA SER A 1034 4.17 -12.62 -24.69
C SER A 1034 5.61 -12.38 -24.24
N THR A 1035 6.60 -12.61 -25.10
CA THR A 1035 8.04 -12.53 -24.76
C THR A 1035 8.67 -11.16 -25.08
N VAL A 1036 8.03 -10.32 -25.89
CA VAL A 1036 8.49 -8.94 -26.17
C VAL A 1036 8.61 -8.11 -24.88
N LEU A 1037 7.82 -8.44 -23.87
CA LEU A 1037 7.79 -7.82 -22.55
C LEU A 1037 9.08 -8.01 -21.77
N ASP A 1038 9.64 -9.20 -21.85
CA ASP A 1038 10.90 -9.51 -21.19
C ASP A 1038 12.02 -8.66 -21.80
N LEU A 1039 11.94 -8.34 -23.10
CA LEU A 1039 12.85 -7.39 -23.73
C LEU A 1039 12.64 -5.96 -23.25
N ILE A 1040 11.39 -5.51 -23.08
CA ILE A 1040 11.09 -4.16 -22.56
C ILE A 1040 11.62 -4.01 -21.13
N GLN A 1041 11.47 -5.02 -20.27
CA GLN A 1041 12.08 -5.04 -18.94
C GLN A 1041 13.61 -4.95 -19.01
N ARG A 1042 14.25 -5.66 -19.95
CA ARG A 1042 15.69 -5.59 -20.18
C ARG A 1042 16.14 -4.23 -20.69
N ILE A 1043 15.40 -3.59 -21.60
CA ILE A 1043 15.69 -2.23 -22.12
C ILE A 1043 15.79 -1.22 -20.97
N VAL A 1044 14.86 -1.29 -20.03
CA VAL A 1044 14.83 -0.38 -18.88
C VAL A 1044 15.98 -0.63 -17.90
N ARG A 1045 16.46 -1.87 -17.81
CA ARG A 1045 17.49 -2.31 -16.85
C ARG A 1045 18.92 -2.29 -17.41
N ILE A 1046 19.09 -2.04 -18.70
CA ILE A 1046 20.40 -1.94 -19.36
C ILE A 1046 20.60 -0.48 -19.80
N PRO A 1047 20.98 0.43 -18.88
CA PRO A 1047 21.14 1.85 -19.22
C PRO A 1047 22.20 2.07 -20.31
N GLU A 1048 23.18 1.18 -20.44
CA GLU A 1048 24.20 1.23 -21.50
C GLU A 1048 23.60 1.03 -22.89
N LEU A 1049 22.44 0.39 -23.02
CA LEU A 1049 21.84 0.08 -24.32
C LEU A 1049 21.46 1.36 -25.09
N LYS A 1050 20.99 2.40 -24.38
CA LYS A 1050 20.66 3.71 -24.99
C LYS A 1050 21.89 4.42 -25.55
N ARG A 1051 23.04 4.21 -24.92
CA ARG A 1051 24.33 4.81 -25.30
C ARG A 1051 24.99 4.01 -26.40
N ASP A 1052 24.98 2.69 -26.26
CA ASP A 1052 25.72 1.79 -27.12
C ASP A 1052 24.99 1.62 -28.47
N ALA A 1053 23.66 1.53 -28.46
CA ALA A 1053 22.81 1.33 -29.64
C ALA A 1053 21.69 2.39 -29.78
N PRO A 1054 22.01 3.69 -29.99
CA PRO A 1054 20.99 4.72 -30.14
C PRO A 1054 20.29 4.60 -31.51
N GLY A 1055 18.96 4.64 -31.53
CA GLY A 1055 18.15 4.60 -32.76
C GLY A 1055 16.87 3.76 -32.66
N ALA A 1056 16.09 3.73 -33.74
CA ALA A 1056 14.89 2.91 -33.86
C ALA A 1056 15.22 1.54 -34.46
N PHE A 1057 14.85 0.46 -33.78
CA PHE A 1057 15.06 -0.92 -34.24
C PHE A 1057 13.72 -1.63 -34.36
N THR A 1058 13.40 -2.12 -35.56
CA THR A 1058 12.14 -2.79 -35.85
C THR A 1058 12.34 -4.30 -35.92
N PHE A 1059 11.55 -5.06 -35.16
CA PHE A 1059 11.49 -6.52 -35.16
C PHE A 1059 10.25 -6.97 -35.94
N ASP A 1060 10.45 -7.50 -37.14
CA ASP A 1060 9.40 -8.12 -37.96
C ASP A 1060 9.36 -9.62 -37.66
N ILE A 1061 8.30 -10.03 -36.97
CA ILE A 1061 8.04 -11.41 -36.60
C ILE A 1061 7.33 -12.11 -37.75
N THR A 1062 7.85 -13.25 -38.16
CA THR A 1062 7.31 -14.04 -39.27
C THR A 1062 6.72 -15.37 -38.80
N LYS A 1063 5.68 -15.82 -39.50
CA LYS A 1063 5.13 -17.17 -39.42
C LYS A 1063 4.87 -17.64 -40.84
N ASP A 1064 5.37 -18.83 -41.18
CA ASP A 1064 5.32 -19.38 -42.55
C ASP A 1064 5.86 -18.40 -43.61
N GLY A 1065 6.93 -17.66 -43.27
CA GLY A 1065 7.60 -16.71 -44.16
C GLY A 1065 6.89 -15.36 -44.36
N LYS A 1066 5.73 -15.13 -43.76
CA LYS A 1066 5.00 -13.85 -43.82
C LYS A 1066 5.16 -13.07 -42.51
N VAL A 1067 5.33 -11.76 -42.59
CA VAL A 1067 5.34 -10.89 -41.40
C VAL A 1067 3.95 -10.88 -40.79
N VAL A 1068 3.84 -11.36 -39.54
CA VAL A 1068 2.61 -11.48 -38.78
C VAL A 1068 2.53 -10.48 -37.63
N SER A 1069 3.66 -9.96 -37.15
CA SER A 1069 3.71 -8.89 -36.15
C SER A 1069 4.98 -8.05 -36.33
N SER A 1070 4.94 -6.78 -35.95
CA SER A 1070 6.09 -5.86 -36.02
C SER A 1070 6.14 -5.00 -34.76
N TRP A 1071 7.31 -4.94 -34.14
CA TRP A 1071 7.58 -4.16 -32.92
C TRP A 1071 8.76 -3.23 -33.14
N THR A 1072 8.63 -1.96 -32.78
CA THR A 1072 9.76 -1.02 -32.85
C THR A 1072 10.18 -0.56 -31.47
N PHE A 1073 11.49 -0.65 -31.20
CA PHE A 1073 12.15 -0.10 -30.02
C PHE A 1073 12.96 1.13 -30.42
N GLU A 1074 12.55 2.29 -29.95
CA GLU A 1074 13.25 3.55 -30.15
C GLU A 1074 14.10 3.85 -28.91
N LEU A 1075 15.41 3.64 -29.06
CA LEU A 1075 16.39 3.79 -27.99
C LEU A 1075 17.08 5.16 -28.11
N LYS A 1076 16.49 6.22 -27.54
CA LYS A 1076 17.15 7.53 -27.41
C LYS A 1076 17.60 7.75 -25.95
N PRO A 1077 18.72 8.48 -25.72
CA PRO A 1077 19.24 8.74 -24.36
C PRO A 1077 18.18 9.25 -23.38
N ASP A 1078 17.37 10.22 -23.82
CA ASP A 1078 16.41 10.91 -22.96
C ASP A 1078 14.96 10.42 -23.11
N ASN A 1079 14.67 9.54 -24.09
CA ASN A 1079 13.30 9.13 -24.39
C ASN A 1079 13.25 7.74 -25.05
N ILE A 1080 12.94 6.69 -24.26
CA ILE A 1080 12.68 5.36 -24.83
C ILE A 1080 11.23 5.30 -25.25
N LYS A 1081 10.96 4.80 -26.46
CA LYS A 1081 9.60 4.46 -26.89
C LYS A 1081 9.53 3.05 -27.44
N VAL A 1082 8.41 2.39 -27.20
CA VAL A 1082 8.08 1.08 -27.77
C VAL A 1082 6.70 1.21 -28.39
N PHE A 1083 6.56 0.79 -29.64
CA PHE A 1083 5.28 0.85 -30.35
C PHE A 1083 5.17 -0.26 -31.41
N ARG A 1084 3.94 -0.52 -31.86
CA ARG A 1084 3.68 -1.49 -32.94
C ARG A 1084 3.93 -0.88 -34.32
N GLY A 1085 4.39 -1.73 -35.22
CA GLY A 1085 4.68 -1.36 -36.60
C GLY A 1085 6.15 -0.99 -36.81
N SER A 1086 6.47 -0.63 -38.05
CA SER A 1086 7.83 -0.23 -38.43
C SER A 1086 8.02 1.27 -38.24
N ALA A 1087 9.18 1.68 -37.76
CA ALA A 1087 9.57 3.09 -37.86
C ALA A 1087 9.60 3.51 -39.35
N PRO A 1088 9.31 4.79 -39.68
CA PRO A 1088 9.48 5.31 -41.03
C PRO A 1088 10.93 5.24 -41.53
N SER A 1089 11.91 5.33 -40.62
CA SER A 1089 13.35 5.21 -40.91
C SER A 1089 14.06 4.42 -39.79
N PRO A 1090 13.92 3.07 -39.75
CA PRO A 1090 14.57 2.27 -38.73
C PRO A 1090 16.08 2.24 -38.97
N LYS A 1091 16.86 2.39 -37.90
CA LYS A 1091 18.31 2.23 -37.92
C LYS A 1091 18.72 0.78 -38.21
N GLY A 1092 17.88 -0.16 -37.78
CA GLY A 1092 18.02 -1.56 -38.10
C GLY A 1092 16.67 -2.28 -38.09
N LYS A 1093 16.46 -3.17 -39.04
CA LYS A 1093 15.29 -4.02 -39.14
C LYS A 1093 15.71 -5.47 -38.98
N ILE A 1094 15.12 -6.17 -38.02
CA ILE A 1094 15.43 -7.55 -37.62
C ILE A 1094 14.22 -8.42 -37.96
N ILE A 1095 14.40 -9.38 -38.85
CA ILE A 1095 13.33 -10.25 -39.35
C ILE A 1095 13.62 -11.70 -38.93
N LEU A 1096 12.70 -12.34 -38.22
CA LEU A 1096 12.89 -13.67 -37.66
C LEU A 1096 11.56 -14.39 -37.41
N ALA A 1097 11.59 -15.71 -37.26
CA ALA A 1097 10.40 -16.49 -36.96
C ALA A 1097 9.94 -16.28 -35.50
N ASP A 1098 8.64 -16.42 -35.24
CA ASP A 1098 8.04 -16.29 -33.90
C ASP A 1098 8.71 -17.16 -32.83
N ASP A 1099 9.00 -18.42 -33.16
CA ASP A 1099 9.69 -19.36 -32.27
C ASP A 1099 11.14 -18.96 -32.01
N ASP A 1100 11.84 -18.43 -33.02
CA ASP A 1100 13.25 -18.03 -32.88
C ASP A 1100 13.39 -16.72 -32.11
N PHE A 1101 12.42 -15.81 -32.24
CA PHE A 1101 12.30 -14.65 -31.36
C PHE A 1101 12.15 -15.09 -29.90
N ALA A 1102 11.21 -16.00 -29.62
CA ALA A 1102 11.01 -16.52 -28.27
C ALA A 1102 12.26 -17.23 -27.73
N LYS A 1103 12.95 -18.04 -28.55
CA LYS A 1103 14.22 -18.69 -28.15
C LYS A 1103 15.32 -17.67 -27.85
N LEU A 1104 15.43 -16.58 -28.61
CA LEU A 1104 16.38 -15.51 -28.32
C LEU A 1104 16.08 -14.83 -26.98
N VAL A 1105 14.80 -14.55 -26.69
CA VAL A 1105 14.39 -13.98 -25.41
C VAL A 1105 14.71 -14.93 -24.25
N LEU A 1106 14.42 -16.23 -24.43
CA LEU A 1106 14.75 -17.30 -23.48
C LEU A 1106 16.26 -17.64 -23.42
N MET A 1107 17.11 -16.94 -24.19
CA MET A 1107 18.56 -17.16 -24.27
C MET A 1107 18.96 -18.57 -24.75
N LYS A 1108 18.07 -19.24 -25.48
CA LYS A 1108 18.33 -20.54 -26.13
C LYS A 1108 18.99 -20.40 -27.49
N LEU A 1109 19.01 -19.19 -28.04
CA LEU A 1109 19.76 -18.83 -29.23
C LEU A 1109 20.70 -17.66 -28.93
N SER A 1110 21.87 -17.68 -29.58
CA SER A 1110 22.82 -16.57 -29.56
C SER A 1110 22.49 -15.58 -30.67
N PHE A 1111 22.23 -14.31 -30.32
CA PHE A 1111 21.82 -13.30 -31.29
C PHE A 1111 22.83 -13.09 -32.43
N PRO A 1112 24.15 -12.94 -32.17
CA PRO A 1112 25.15 -12.83 -33.23
C PRO A 1112 25.26 -14.09 -34.11
N GLU A 1113 25.17 -15.29 -33.50
CA GLU A 1113 25.22 -16.53 -34.27
C GLU A 1113 24.00 -16.73 -35.16
N SER A 1114 22.80 -16.38 -34.67
CA SER A 1114 21.57 -16.48 -35.44
C SER A 1114 21.57 -15.54 -36.66
N ILE A 1115 22.23 -14.37 -36.56
CA ILE A 1115 22.47 -13.49 -37.71
C ILE A 1115 23.41 -14.16 -38.71
N ASN A 1116 24.54 -14.70 -38.24
CA ASN A 1116 25.54 -15.36 -39.09
C ASN A 1116 24.99 -16.61 -39.79
N LYS A 1117 24.13 -17.38 -39.12
CA LYS A 1117 23.48 -18.60 -39.65
C LYS A 1117 22.24 -18.28 -40.51
N GLY A 1118 21.88 -17.01 -40.68
CA GLY A 1118 20.73 -16.59 -41.49
C GLY A 1118 19.34 -16.86 -40.89
N VAL A 1119 19.29 -17.31 -39.62
CA VAL A 1119 18.07 -17.52 -38.84
C VAL A 1119 17.40 -16.17 -38.51
N VAL A 1120 18.22 -15.15 -38.27
CA VAL A 1120 17.79 -13.76 -38.09
C VAL A 1120 18.31 -12.94 -39.27
N LYS A 1121 17.40 -12.40 -40.08
CA LYS A 1121 17.76 -11.50 -41.18
C LYS A 1121 17.80 -10.07 -40.68
N CYS A 1122 18.81 -9.32 -41.10
CA CYS A 1122 19.00 -7.94 -40.66
C CYS A 1122 19.17 -7.00 -41.86
N GLU A 1123 18.42 -5.90 -41.87
CA GLU A 1123 18.53 -4.80 -42.83
C GLU A 1123 18.92 -3.50 -42.09
N GLY A 1124 19.70 -2.61 -42.71
CA GLY A 1124 20.20 -1.39 -42.06
C GLY A 1124 21.60 -1.55 -41.44
N ASP A 1125 21.90 -0.78 -40.38
CA ASP A 1125 23.23 -0.74 -39.77
C ASP A 1125 23.51 -1.99 -38.91
N LYS A 1126 24.19 -2.98 -39.52
CA LYS A 1126 24.59 -4.24 -38.85
C LYS A 1126 25.41 -4.03 -37.58
N ASN A 1127 26.28 -3.02 -37.53
CA ASN A 1127 27.08 -2.75 -36.34
C ASN A 1127 26.21 -2.24 -35.19
N SER A 1128 25.23 -1.39 -35.47
CA SER A 1128 24.26 -0.98 -34.46
C SER A 1128 23.32 -2.10 -34.04
N ILE A 1129 22.89 -2.98 -34.97
CA ILE A 1129 22.05 -4.14 -34.64
C ILE A 1129 22.78 -5.11 -33.72
N LEU A 1130 24.06 -5.44 -33.98
CA LEU A 1130 24.83 -6.37 -33.13
C LEU A 1130 24.97 -5.89 -31.68
N LYS A 1131 24.91 -4.58 -31.43
CA LYS A 1131 24.94 -4.02 -30.07
C LYS A 1131 23.66 -4.33 -29.28
N LEU A 1132 22.57 -4.71 -29.94
CA LEU A 1132 21.37 -5.24 -29.28
C LEU A 1132 21.60 -6.62 -28.64
N ASN A 1133 22.73 -7.28 -28.86
CA ASN A 1133 23.04 -8.57 -28.23
C ASN A 1133 22.87 -8.54 -26.70
N LYS A 1134 23.12 -7.40 -26.05
CA LYS A 1134 22.89 -7.23 -24.61
C LYS A 1134 21.43 -7.50 -24.20
N LEU A 1135 20.44 -7.23 -25.07
CA LEU A 1135 19.02 -7.57 -24.83
C LEU A 1135 18.78 -9.07 -24.74
N PHE A 1136 19.57 -9.88 -25.42
CA PHE A 1136 19.40 -11.33 -25.51
C PHE A 1136 20.38 -12.10 -24.61
N THR A 1137 21.21 -11.40 -23.84
CA THR A 1137 22.24 -11.99 -22.97
C THR A 1137 22.15 -11.50 -21.51
N THR A 1138 21.45 -10.40 -21.24
CA THR A 1138 21.29 -9.88 -19.88
C THR A 1138 20.17 -10.60 -19.14
N HIS A 1139 20.51 -11.27 -18.03
CA HIS A 1139 19.53 -11.91 -17.16
C HIS A 1139 18.71 -10.85 -16.40
N THR A 1140 17.39 -11.02 -16.42
CA THR A 1140 16.51 -10.40 -15.42
C THR A 1140 16.38 -11.35 -14.22
N SER A 1141 15.86 -10.85 -13.09
CA SER A 1141 15.57 -11.62 -11.86
C SER A 1141 14.69 -12.86 -12.08
N LEU A 1142 14.02 -12.94 -13.22
CA LEU A 1142 13.48 -14.18 -13.77
C LEU A 1142 14.64 -15.09 -14.19
N LYS A 1143 15.22 -15.85 -13.24
CA LYS A 1143 15.80 -17.13 -13.63
C LYS A 1143 14.70 -17.93 -14.34
N PRO A 1144 14.91 -18.48 -15.55
CA PRO A 1144 14.15 -19.63 -15.97
C PRO A 1144 14.67 -20.82 -15.14
N LYS A 1145 14.32 -20.86 -13.85
CA LYS A 1145 14.02 -22.15 -13.24
C LYS A 1145 12.57 -22.42 -13.61
N LEU A 1146 12.39 -22.87 -14.85
CA LEU A 1146 11.19 -23.52 -15.33
C LEU A 1146 11.15 -24.97 -14.84
#